data_AF-A0A2V6J256-F1
#
_entry.id   AF-A0A2V6J256-F1
#
_cell.length_a   1.000
_cell.length_b   1.000
_cell.length_c   1.000
_cell.angle_alpha   90.00
_cell.angle_beta   90.00
_cell.angle_gamma   90.00
#
_symmetry.space_group_name_H-M   'P 1'
#
loop_
_entity.id
_entity.type
_entity.pdbx_description
1 polymer ?
#
loop_
_entity_poly.entity_id
_entity_poly.type
_entity_poly.pdbx_seq_one_letter_code
_entity_poly.pdbx_strand_id
1 'polypeptide(L)'
;ACQHQVKDGMEVFTMNAPGPDGDRVRQTVKAVTELLAADHLKPAHPPELEKELKHFNELRRMTETCGADPSRFNLEIVSNPPPPARPLAGRRELDSSSPVFLVDHGACILCDRCVRACDDVRKNHVIGRTGKGVTAGIGFDLNIPMGQSTCVQCGECMVSCPTSAITFKPVAQIEILAKDRSAEVLKAKELISDPIFAGIPPKFLLWQQGLVIRRRIKKGQVLCRQGDPGNTAFIIRRGEFKVTVFPSVRGAGAWFKKPIFETQLTPADMIFGEMACLSGSPRAANVTALEAGEVWEIRRNVLDRLMRLPSQRRRFETEYRERSLDLALQHTDLFKGIEQEEYSRIVDYLRRRLAFVRLRAGQTLFEHGEIATHLYFVRLGHVRVSVHEHGREAKVVSSGPGTILGEIGLLAFTPDDDHKSVKEVDLALKRALDRAGDDLGNVFPPGVRTATCVALNNLELAQLSRADFLQMLRKFDLLRQRVVAQSLARLRSSTVGHRILDDYVAQGLYEGQSILVLDLDNFTRCDASTRGCVEQHGTKTHGIPIPRLLRAGQRLDHFMVATSCRSCTDPHCMVGCPVDSIHRGKHLQIVIEDHCIGCGLCAENCPYGSIFMIPNERNRIVTLDPENAGRSRLVGQLKAANCDL
;
A
#
# COMPACT_ATOMS: atom_id res chain seq x y z
N ALA A 1 -2.53 -18.57 -28.08
CA ALA A 1 -3.72 -19.36 -27.70
C ALA A 1 -4.16 -20.17 -28.91
N CYS A 2 -4.55 -21.43 -28.73
CA CYS A 2 -5.12 -22.21 -29.84
C CYS A 2 -6.36 -21.48 -30.35
N GLN A 3 -6.38 -21.10 -31.63
CA GLN A 3 -7.53 -20.41 -32.24
C GLN A 3 -8.63 -21.38 -32.67
N HIS A 4 -8.41 -22.68 -32.51
CA HIS A 4 -9.38 -23.70 -32.87
C HIS A 4 -10.45 -23.82 -31.79
N GLN A 5 -11.72 -23.59 -32.16
CA GLN A 5 -12.83 -23.82 -31.25
C GLN A 5 -12.97 -25.31 -30.96
N VAL A 6 -13.15 -25.65 -29.68
CA VAL A 6 -13.40 -27.03 -29.24
C VAL A 6 -14.74 -27.50 -29.81
N LYS A 7 -14.78 -28.72 -30.35
CA LYS A 7 -15.97 -29.35 -30.93
C LYS A 7 -16.22 -30.69 -30.25
N ASP A 8 -17.48 -31.14 -30.29
CA ASP A 8 -17.84 -32.48 -29.84
C ASP A 8 -17.04 -33.55 -30.62
N GLY A 9 -16.53 -34.56 -29.90
CA GLY A 9 -15.67 -35.61 -30.46
C GLY A 9 -14.20 -35.21 -30.68
N MET A 10 -13.78 -34.01 -30.28
CA MET A 10 -12.39 -33.60 -30.40
C MET A 10 -11.48 -34.30 -29.37
N GLU A 11 -10.47 -35.03 -29.85
CA GLU A 11 -9.43 -35.64 -29.02
C GLU A 11 -8.22 -34.69 -28.90
N VAL A 12 -7.74 -34.48 -27.67
CA VAL A 12 -6.60 -33.61 -27.39
C VAL A 12 -5.47 -34.41 -26.76
N PHE A 13 -4.38 -34.59 -27.50
CA PHE A 13 -3.18 -35.24 -27.02
C PHE A 13 -2.22 -34.24 -26.40
N THR A 14 -1.55 -34.65 -25.32
CA THR A 14 -0.54 -33.85 -24.63
C THR A 14 0.79 -34.61 -24.59
N MET A 15 1.86 -33.96 -24.14
CA MET A 15 3.14 -34.63 -23.93
C MET A 15 3.07 -35.82 -22.97
N ASN A 16 2.04 -35.89 -22.12
CA ASN A 16 1.85 -36.98 -21.16
C ASN A 16 0.99 -38.11 -21.73
N ALA A 17 0.42 -37.95 -22.94
CA ALA A 17 -0.37 -39.00 -23.56
C ALA A 17 0.54 -40.18 -23.96
N PRO A 18 0.13 -41.44 -23.68
CA PRO A 18 0.83 -42.61 -24.20
C PRO A 18 0.53 -42.79 -25.69
N GLY A 19 1.37 -43.59 -26.37
CA GLY A 19 1.16 -43.95 -27.77
C GLY A 19 1.64 -42.91 -28.79
N PRO A 20 1.39 -43.16 -30.09
CA PRO A 20 2.04 -42.48 -31.21
C PRO A 20 1.71 -40.99 -31.30
N ASP A 21 0.48 -40.58 -30.98
CA ASP A 21 0.10 -39.17 -30.98
C ASP A 21 0.78 -38.37 -29.87
N GLY A 22 0.94 -38.98 -28.69
CA GLY A 22 1.74 -38.42 -27.60
C GLY A 22 3.22 -38.30 -27.97
N ASP A 23 3.78 -39.31 -28.65
CA ASP A 23 5.16 -39.28 -29.15
C ASP A 23 5.37 -38.16 -30.17
N ARG A 24 4.43 -37.97 -31.09
CA ARG A 24 4.44 -36.88 -32.05
C ARG A 24 4.43 -35.51 -31.38
N VAL A 25 3.61 -35.33 -30.34
CA VAL A 25 3.59 -34.10 -29.54
C VAL A 25 4.93 -33.90 -28.82
N ARG A 26 5.49 -34.93 -28.18
CA ARG A 26 6.81 -34.87 -27.52
C ARG A 26 7.93 -34.47 -28.48
N GLN A 27 7.97 -35.06 -29.68
CA GLN A 27 8.96 -34.72 -30.70
C GLN A 27 8.83 -33.27 -31.18
N THR A 28 7.60 -32.80 -31.39
CA THR A 28 7.33 -31.42 -31.80
C THR A 28 7.76 -30.43 -30.72
N VAL A 29 7.39 -30.68 -29.46
CA VAL A 29 7.80 -29.83 -28.33
C VAL A 29 9.32 -29.84 -28.17
N LYS A 30 9.98 -31.00 -28.29
CA LYS A 30 11.44 -31.10 -28.27
C LYS A 30 12.07 -30.22 -29.33
N ALA A 31 11.68 -30.35 -30.60
CA ALA A 31 12.24 -29.56 -31.70
C ALA A 31 12.07 -28.04 -31.51
N VAL A 32 10.87 -27.59 -31.09
CA VAL A 32 10.61 -26.16 -30.80
C VAL A 32 11.46 -25.69 -29.62
N THR A 33 11.60 -26.52 -28.59
CA THR A 33 12.42 -26.21 -27.40
C THR A 33 13.90 -26.09 -27.77
N GLU A 34 14.43 -26.97 -28.63
CA GLU A 34 15.81 -26.91 -29.14
C GLU A 34 16.07 -25.59 -29.88
N LEU A 35 15.16 -25.19 -30.78
CA LEU A 35 15.26 -23.93 -31.52
C LEU A 35 15.24 -22.71 -30.58
N LEU A 36 14.27 -22.65 -29.67
CA LEU A 36 14.19 -21.54 -28.71
C LEU A 36 15.39 -21.49 -27.78
N ALA A 37 15.88 -22.65 -27.34
CA ALA A 37 17.02 -22.72 -26.43
C ALA A 37 18.33 -22.32 -27.11
N ALA A 38 18.54 -22.69 -28.38
CA ALA A 38 19.73 -22.30 -29.12
C ALA A 38 19.91 -20.76 -29.17
N ASP A 39 18.82 -20.02 -29.39
CA ASP A 39 18.88 -18.56 -29.53
C ASP A 39 18.73 -17.81 -28.19
N HIS A 40 17.93 -18.33 -27.26
CA HIS A 40 17.44 -17.57 -26.10
C HIS A 40 17.80 -18.16 -24.73
N LEU A 41 18.33 -19.39 -24.64
CA LEU A 41 18.76 -19.95 -23.36
C LEU A 41 20.13 -19.38 -22.98
N LYS A 42 20.12 -18.17 -22.42
CA LYS A 42 21.32 -17.48 -21.94
C LYS A 42 21.47 -17.59 -20.41
N PRO A 43 22.70 -17.49 -19.87
CA PRO A 43 22.90 -17.29 -18.45
C PRO A 43 22.20 -16.02 -17.96
N ALA A 44 21.63 -16.06 -16.76
CA ALA A 44 20.99 -14.89 -16.16
C ALA A 44 22.03 -13.82 -15.79
N HIS A 45 21.62 -12.56 -15.93
CA HIS A 45 22.40 -11.41 -15.51
C HIS A 45 21.87 -10.80 -14.19
N PRO A 46 22.76 -10.37 -13.27
CA PRO A 46 24.21 -10.53 -13.34
C PRO A 46 24.61 -11.99 -12.99
N PRO A 47 25.81 -12.47 -13.41
CA PRO A 47 26.20 -13.87 -13.33
C PRO A 47 26.12 -14.49 -11.94
N GLU A 48 26.25 -13.68 -10.88
CA GLU A 48 26.15 -14.15 -9.49
C GLU A 48 24.76 -14.72 -9.17
N LEU A 49 23.72 -14.25 -9.86
CA LEU A 49 22.34 -14.73 -9.67
C LEU A 49 22.02 -15.98 -10.50
N GLU A 50 22.86 -16.39 -11.47
CA GLU A 50 22.56 -17.54 -12.35
C GLU A 50 22.32 -18.82 -11.55
N LYS A 51 23.08 -19.04 -10.47
CA LYS A 51 22.91 -20.23 -9.62
C LYS A 51 21.50 -20.33 -9.05
N GLU A 52 20.86 -19.21 -8.73
CA GLU A 52 19.52 -19.17 -8.16
C GLU A 52 18.46 -19.09 -9.27
N LEU A 53 18.63 -18.17 -10.22
CA LEU A 53 17.69 -17.87 -11.29
C LEU A 53 17.54 -19.00 -12.32
N LYS A 54 18.56 -19.82 -12.55
CA LYS A 54 18.47 -20.97 -13.48
C LYS A 54 17.31 -21.90 -13.13
N HIS A 55 17.00 -22.03 -11.84
CA HIS A 55 15.92 -22.89 -11.38
C HIS A 55 14.55 -22.32 -11.75
N PHE A 56 14.42 -21.01 -12.01
CA PHE A 56 13.16 -20.38 -12.42
C PHE A 56 13.04 -20.22 -13.94
N ASN A 57 14.07 -20.58 -14.71
CA ASN A 57 14.01 -20.54 -16.16
C ASN A 57 13.19 -21.74 -16.68
N GLU A 58 11.96 -21.47 -17.09
CA GLU A 58 11.03 -22.47 -17.62
C GLU A 58 11.52 -23.08 -18.93
N LEU A 59 12.22 -22.31 -19.77
CA LEU A 59 12.83 -22.82 -21.01
C LEU A 59 13.92 -23.85 -20.68
N ARG A 60 14.77 -23.56 -19.69
CA ARG A 60 15.77 -24.53 -19.19
C ARG A 60 15.09 -25.80 -18.69
N ARG A 61 14.07 -25.69 -17.84
CA ARG A 61 13.33 -26.87 -17.35
C ARG A 61 12.71 -27.69 -18.49
N MET A 62 12.16 -27.01 -19.51
CA MET A 62 11.60 -27.69 -20.69
C MET A 62 12.68 -28.44 -21.47
N THR A 63 13.89 -27.89 -21.58
CA THR A 63 15.01 -28.58 -22.24
C THR A 63 15.36 -29.88 -21.54
N GLU A 64 15.42 -29.85 -20.20
CA GLU A 64 15.67 -31.02 -19.36
C GLU A 64 14.52 -32.04 -19.46
N THR A 65 13.27 -31.57 -19.41
CA THR A 65 12.07 -32.45 -19.47
C THR A 65 11.92 -33.18 -20.80
N CYS A 66 12.22 -32.51 -21.91
CA CYS A 66 12.08 -33.11 -23.24
C CYS A 66 13.36 -33.76 -23.77
N GLY A 67 14.46 -33.71 -23.01
CA GLY A 67 15.79 -34.12 -23.49
C GLY A 67 16.19 -33.37 -24.77
N ALA A 68 15.90 -32.07 -24.82
CA ALA A 68 16.26 -31.18 -25.92
C ALA A 68 17.76 -30.86 -25.85
N ASP A 69 18.45 -30.96 -26.98
CA ASP A 69 19.85 -30.55 -27.10
C ASP A 69 19.96 -29.26 -27.92
N PRO A 70 20.19 -28.09 -27.28
CA PRO A 70 20.33 -26.81 -27.98
C PRO A 70 21.50 -26.79 -28.97
N SER A 71 22.52 -27.64 -28.76
CA SER A 71 23.70 -27.67 -29.62
C SER A 71 23.40 -28.20 -31.03
N ARG A 72 22.27 -28.90 -31.21
CA ARG A 72 21.79 -29.39 -32.50
C ARG A 72 21.62 -28.27 -33.54
N PHE A 73 21.31 -27.06 -33.08
CA PHE A 73 21.13 -25.88 -33.93
C PHE A 73 22.25 -24.84 -33.73
N ASN A 74 23.37 -25.22 -33.09
CA ASN A 74 24.44 -24.27 -32.80
C ASN A 74 25.02 -23.72 -34.11
N LEU A 75 24.95 -22.39 -34.25
CA LEU A 75 25.40 -21.64 -35.43
C LEU A 75 26.93 -21.65 -35.62
N GLU A 76 27.69 -22.36 -34.77
CA GLU A 76 29.15 -22.52 -34.91
C GLU A 76 29.57 -23.31 -36.17
N ILE A 77 28.63 -23.92 -36.91
CA ILE A 77 28.88 -24.56 -38.22
C ILE A 77 28.66 -23.56 -39.38
N VAL A 78 29.05 -22.29 -39.21
CA VAL A 78 29.32 -21.40 -40.34
C VAL A 78 30.76 -20.91 -40.18
N SER A 79 31.67 -21.45 -40.98
CA SER A 79 33.12 -21.24 -40.97
C SER A 79 33.58 -19.79 -41.21
N ASN A 80 32.63 -18.85 -41.29
CA ASN A 80 32.79 -17.41 -41.34
C ASN A 80 31.49 -16.80 -40.81
N PRO A 81 31.35 -16.52 -39.50
CA PRO A 81 30.26 -15.68 -39.06
C PRO A 81 30.43 -14.32 -39.76
N PRO A 82 29.41 -13.78 -40.45
CA PRO A 82 29.47 -12.38 -40.84
C PRO A 82 29.80 -11.56 -39.59
N PRO A 83 30.63 -10.50 -39.68
CA PRO A 83 30.94 -9.65 -38.53
C PRO A 83 29.63 -9.33 -37.82
N PRO A 84 29.57 -9.38 -36.47
CA PRO A 84 28.33 -9.22 -35.74
C PRO A 84 27.63 -8.01 -36.33
N ALA A 85 26.48 -8.25 -36.97
CA ALA A 85 25.73 -7.17 -37.58
C ALA A 85 25.64 -6.10 -36.50
N ARG A 86 26.16 -4.88 -36.78
CA ARG A 86 26.01 -3.72 -35.89
C ARG A 86 24.65 -3.86 -35.23
N PRO A 87 24.53 -3.83 -33.89
CA PRO A 87 23.30 -4.16 -33.19
C PRO A 87 22.15 -3.51 -33.95
N LEU A 88 21.31 -4.37 -34.56
CA LEU A 88 20.35 -3.97 -35.58
C LEU A 88 19.60 -2.76 -35.04
N ALA A 89 19.63 -1.63 -35.76
CA ALA A 89 19.19 -0.33 -35.26
C ALA A 89 17.87 -0.47 -34.47
N GLY A 90 17.94 -0.27 -33.15
CA GLY A 90 16.78 -0.34 -32.24
C GLY A 90 16.69 -1.55 -31.31
N ARG A 91 17.51 -2.61 -31.45
CA ARG A 91 17.54 -3.75 -30.52
C ARG A 91 18.68 -3.59 -29.51
N ARG A 92 18.36 -3.15 -28.29
CA ARG A 92 19.30 -3.13 -27.15
C ARG A 92 19.51 -4.58 -26.71
N GLU A 93 20.74 -5.09 -26.67
CA GLU A 93 20.96 -6.47 -26.19
C GLU A 93 20.68 -6.59 -24.69
N LEU A 94 21.20 -5.66 -23.90
CA LEU A 94 20.98 -5.56 -22.46
C LEU A 94 20.59 -4.13 -22.09
N ASP A 95 19.42 -3.96 -21.48
CA ASP A 95 18.98 -2.71 -20.88
C ASP A 95 19.12 -2.80 -19.34
N SER A 96 20.06 -2.00 -18.83
CA SER A 96 20.38 -1.85 -17.42
C SER A 96 20.01 -0.48 -16.85
N SER A 97 19.19 0.29 -17.58
CA SER A 97 18.80 1.66 -17.18
C SER A 97 17.93 1.71 -15.93
N SER A 98 17.11 0.68 -15.69
CA SER A 98 16.28 0.59 -14.48
C SER A 98 17.16 0.40 -13.23
N PRO A 99 16.89 1.10 -12.11
CA PRO A 99 17.67 0.95 -10.88
C PRO A 99 17.41 -0.41 -10.19
N VAL A 100 16.35 -1.13 -10.55
CA VAL A 100 15.96 -2.42 -9.92
C VAL A 100 15.88 -3.59 -10.87
N PHE A 101 15.75 -3.37 -12.18
CA PHE A 101 15.58 -4.45 -13.15
C PHE A 101 16.68 -4.45 -14.21
N LEU A 102 16.88 -5.63 -14.78
CA LEU A 102 17.71 -5.87 -15.95
C LEU A 102 16.84 -6.51 -17.03
N VAL A 103 17.01 -6.08 -18.27
CA VAL A 103 16.31 -6.62 -19.43
C VAL A 103 17.32 -7.10 -20.45
N ASP A 104 17.47 -8.42 -20.59
CA ASP A 104 18.21 -9.06 -21.67
C ASP A 104 17.23 -9.39 -22.81
N HIS A 105 17.25 -8.56 -23.86
CA HIS A 105 16.40 -8.77 -25.03
C HIS A 105 16.86 -9.95 -25.90
N GLY A 106 18.10 -10.43 -25.71
CA GLY A 106 18.62 -11.63 -26.34
C GLY A 106 18.04 -12.91 -25.73
N ALA A 107 17.76 -12.92 -24.43
CA ALA A 107 17.09 -14.04 -23.74
C ALA A 107 15.55 -14.06 -23.94
N CYS A 108 14.96 -13.05 -24.58
CA CYS A 108 13.51 -12.93 -24.72
C CYS A 108 12.95 -13.79 -25.87
N ILE A 109 12.13 -14.78 -25.53
CA ILE A 109 11.42 -15.65 -26.50
C ILE A 109 10.11 -15.05 -27.04
N LEU A 110 9.85 -13.77 -26.79
CA LEU A 110 8.66 -13.09 -27.32
C LEU A 110 7.32 -13.77 -26.95
N CYS A 111 7.18 -14.29 -25.73
CA CYS A 111 5.95 -14.96 -25.27
C CYS A 111 4.80 -14.05 -24.82
N ASP A 112 5.01 -12.72 -24.77
CA ASP A 112 4.05 -11.71 -24.29
C ASP A 112 3.54 -11.85 -22.85
N ARG A 113 4.12 -12.76 -22.04
CA ARG A 113 3.78 -12.85 -20.61
C ARG A 113 4.09 -11.56 -19.85
N CYS A 114 5.17 -10.86 -20.20
CA CYS A 114 5.51 -9.58 -19.58
C CYS A 114 4.54 -8.44 -19.97
N VAL A 115 4.07 -8.43 -21.21
CA VAL A 115 3.04 -7.50 -21.71
C VAL A 115 1.74 -7.70 -20.94
N ARG A 116 1.24 -8.94 -20.89
CA ARG A 116 0.03 -9.29 -20.12
C ARG A 116 0.17 -9.04 -18.62
N ALA A 117 1.36 -9.28 -18.05
CA ALA A 117 1.62 -8.94 -16.65
C ALA A 117 1.56 -7.43 -16.39
N CYS A 118 2.02 -6.61 -17.33
CA CYS A 118 1.95 -5.16 -17.24
C CYS A 118 0.52 -4.63 -17.43
N ASP A 119 -0.22 -5.22 -18.37
CA ASP A 119 -1.49 -4.67 -18.83
C ASP A 119 -2.69 -5.32 -18.13
N ASP A 120 -2.80 -6.64 -18.22
CA ASP A 120 -3.95 -7.38 -17.67
C ASP A 120 -3.89 -7.45 -16.14
N VAL A 121 -2.69 -7.67 -15.58
CA VAL A 121 -2.51 -7.89 -14.14
C VAL A 121 -2.31 -6.59 -13.39
N ARG A 122 -1.46 -5.69 -13.92
CA ARG A 122 -1.09 -4.44 -13.24
C ARG A 122 -1.77 -3.19 -13.77
N LYS A 123 -2.30 -3.22 -15.00
CA LYS A 123 -2.95 -2.07 -15.66
C LYS A 123 -2.04 -0.85 -15.78
N ASN A 124 -0.74 -1.07 -15.99
CA ASN A 124 0.25 0.00 -16.14
C ASN A 124 0.46 0.40 -17.61
N HIS A 125 0.25 -0.51 -18.58
CA HIS A 125 0.33 -0.21 -20.02
C HIS A 125 1.70 0.29 -20.53
N VAL A 126 2.80 -0.19 -19.93
CA VAL A 126 4.17 0.24 -20.22
C VAL A 126 4.88 -0.66 -21.24
N ILE A 127 4.61 -1.97 -21.26
CA ILE A 127 5.37 -2.95 -22.06
C ILE A 127 4.56 -3.34 -23.29
N GLY A 128 5.14 -3.22 -24.48
CA GLY A 128 4.51 -3.60 -25.74
C GLY A 128 5.43 -4.37 -26.68
N ARG A 129 4.87 -4.83 -27.80
CA ARG A 129 5.63 -5.35 -28.95
C ARG A 129 6.20 -4.21 -29.77
N THR A 130 7.45 -4.33 -30.21
CA THR A 130 8.11 -3.37 -31.10
C THR A 130 8.85 -4.09 -32.22
N GLY A 131 9.12 -3.39 -33.32
CA GLY A 131 9.85 -3.92 -34.48
C GLY A 131 9.07 -4.95 -35.32
N LYS A 132 9.74 -5.46 -36.36
CA LYS A 132 9.22 -6.48 -37.29
C LYS A 132 10.32 -7.47 -37.69
N GLY A 133 9.94 -8.70 -38.01
CA GLY A 133 10.89 -9.75 -38.42
C GLY A 133 12.00 -9.95 -37.38
N VAL A 134 13.27 -9.89 -37.82
CA VAL A 134 14.45 -10.04 -36.94
C VAL A 134 14.63 -8.92 -35.91
N THR A 135 13.97 -7.78 -36.12
CA THR A 135 13.97 -6.64 -35.17
C THR A 135 12.83 -6.71 -34.16
N ALA A 136 11.97 -7.74 -34.23
CA ALA A 136 10.87 -7.92 -33.29
C ALA A 136 11.39 -8.08 -31.86
N GLY A 137 10.78 -7.35 -30.94
CA GLY A 137 11.21 -7.22 -29.56
C GLY A 137 10.05 -6.87 -28.64
N ILE A 138 10.31 -6.93 -27.34
CA ILE A 138 9.54 -6.14 -26.37
C ILE A 138 10.17 -4.75 -26.28
N GLY A 139 9.34 -3.74 -26.06
CA GLY A 139 9.77 -2.36 -25.82
C GLY A 139 8.98 -1.75 -24.66
N PHE A 140 9.51 -0.64 -24.11
CA PHE A 140 8.87 0.14 -23.04
C PHE A 140 8.42 1.48 -23.58
N ASP A 141 7.17 1.87 -23.34
CA ASP A 141 6.51 3.05 -23.93
C ASP A 141 6.83 3.18 -25.44
N LEU A 142 7.49 4.27 -25.83
CA LEU A 142 7.94 4.54 -27.20
C LEU A 142 9.29 3.87 -27.51
N ASN A 143 9.45 2.61 -27.09
CA ASN A 143 10.68 1.82 -27.21
C ASN A 143 11.93 2.47 -26.56
N ILE A 144 11.71 3.21 -25.47
CA ILE A 144 12.78 3.81 -24.65
C ILE A 144 13.31 2.80 -23.63
N PRO A 145 14.50 3.02 -23.02
CA PRO A 145 14.99 2.14 -21.95
C PRO A 145 14.00 2.11 -20.78
N MET A 146 13.89 0.97 -20.08
CA MET A 146 12.92 0.79 -18.98
C MET A 146 13.06 1.87 -17.89
N GLY A 147 14.28 2.28 -17.55
CA GLY A 147 14.53 3.31 -16.56
C GLY A 147 14.11 4.72 -16.98
N GLN A 148 13.84 4.93 -18.27
CA GLN A 148 13.34 6.19 -18.83
C GLN A 148 11.85 6.12 -19.17
N SER A 149 11.23 4.95 -19.02
CA SER A 149 9.82 4.72 -19.28
C SER A 149 8.98 5.02 -18.04
N THR A 150 7.65 5.02 -18.21
CA THR A 150 6.62 5.15 -17.17
C THR A 150 6.53 3.93 -16.24
N CYS A 151 7.56 3.08 -16.22
CA CYS A 151 7.62 1.86 -15.42
C CYS A 151 7.59 2.18 -13.92
N VAL A 152 6.51 1.79 -13.24
CA VAL A 152 6.35 1.94 -11.77
C VAL A 152 7.11 0.89 -10.95
N GLN A 153 7.99 0.13 -11.58
CA GLN A 153 8.91 -0.82 -10.93
C GLN A 153 8.26 -1.94 -10.09
N CYS A 154 7.01 -2.33 -10.38
CA CYS A 154 6.26 -3.30 -9.57
C CYS A 154 6.74 -4.77 -9.63
N GLY A 155 7.55 -5.12 -10.63
CA GLY A 155 8.17 -6.44 -10.76
C GLY A 155 7.28 -7.58 -11.28
N GLU A 156 6.04 -7.34 -11.68
CA GLU A 156 5.18 -8.44 -12.19
C GLU A 156 5.72 -9.06 -13.49
N CYS A 157 6.32 -8.25 -14.35
CA CYS A 157 6.92 -8.68 -15.60
C CYS A 157 8.13 -9.60 -15.39
N MET A 158 8.98 -9.33 -14.39
CA MET A 158 10.12 -10.20 -14.07
C MET A 158 9.69 -11.53 -13.47
N VAL A 159 8.63 -11.51 -12.64
CA VAL A 159 8.05 -12.71 -12.03
C VAL A 159 7.43 -13.61 -13.09
N SER A 160 6.81 -13.00 -14.11
CA SER A 160 6.14 -13.71 -15.20
C SER A 160 7.08 -14.12 -16.34
N CYS A 161 8.32 -13.65 -16.35
CA CYS A 161 9.26 -13.93 -17.43
C CYS A 161 9.78 -15.39 -17.37
N PRO A 162 9.56 -16.20 -18.43
CA PRO A 162 9.95 -17.62 -18.41
C PRO A 162 11.44 -17.88 -18.62
N THR A 163 12.21 -16.93 -19.15
CA THR A 163 13.62 -17.12 -19.54
C THR A 163 14.61 -16.27 -18.76
N SER A 164 14.13 -15.52 -17.76
CA SER A 164 14.91 -14.47 -17.06
C SER A 164 15.36 -13.31 -17.95
N ALA A 165 14.80 -13.16 -19.17
CA ALA A 165 14.96 -11.97 -20.01
C ALA A 165 14.60 -10.67 -19.29
N ILE A 166 13.66 -10.71 -18.34
CA ILE A 166 13.46 -9.63 -17.36
C ILE A 166 13.74 -10.21 -15.98
N THR A 167 14.68 -9.60 -15.26
CA THR A 167 15.07 -10.02 -13.92
C THR A 167 15.39 -8.82 -13.03
N PHE A 168 15.63 -9.06 -11.75
CA PHE A 168 16.01 -8.03 -10.79
C PHE A 168 17.52 -7.86 -10.72
N LYS A 169 17.96 -6.62 -10.49
CA LYS A 169 19.30 -6.34 -9.98
C LYS A 169 19.36 -6.83 -8.54
N PRO A 170 20.48 -7.42 -8.09
CA PRO A 170 20.72 -7.61 -6.68
C PRO A 170 20.51 -6.25 -6.01
N VAL A 171 19.47 -6.14 -5.17
CA VAL A 171 19.37 -4.97 -4.32
C VAL A 171 20.59 -5.07 -3.43
N ALA A 172 21.54 -4.13 -3.60
CA ALA A 172 22.80 -4.09 -2.86
C ALA A 172 22.48 -4.52 -1.44
N GLN A 173 23.04 -5.68 -1.05
CA GLN A 173 22.70 -6.44 0.15
C GLN A 173 22.16 -5.48 1.17
N ILE A 174 20.83 -5.46 1.30
CA ILE A 174 20.26 -4.49 2.20
C ILE A 174 20.84 -4.93 3.54
N GLU A 175 21.76 -4.15 4.08
CA GLU A 175 22.22 -4.24 5.46
C GLU A 175 21.03 -3.81 6.34
N ILE A 176 19.87 -4.42 6.09
CA ILE A 176 18.65 -4.27 6.85
C ILE A 176 18.99 -4.88 8.19
N LEU A 177 19.18 -3.95 9.12
CA LEU A 177 18.79 -4.11 10.49
C LEU A 177 19.55 -5.14 11.33
N ALA A 178 20.79 -5.50 10.99
CA ALA A 178 21.70 -6.07 11.98
C ALA A 178 22.21 -5.03 13.01
N LYS A 179 21.49 -3.91 13.23
CA LYS A 179 21.69 -3.12 14.46
C LYS A 179 21.26 -3.92 15.70
N ASP A 180 20.33 -4.85 15.53
CA ASP A 180 19.91 -5.80 16.57
C ASP A 180 20.53 -7.18 16.29
N ARG A 181 21.50 -7.60 17.12
CA ARG A 181 22.20 -8.89 16.96
C ARG A 181 21.28 -10.12 17.14
N SER A 182 20.03 -9.92 17.57
CA SER A 182 19.05 -10.99 17.75
C SER A 182 18.19 -11.30 16.52
N ALA A 183 18.35 -10.52 15.44
CA ALA A 183 17.59 -10.65 14.19
C ALA A 183 18.33 -11.50 13.15
N GLU A 184 17.63 -12.47 12.56
CA GLU A 184 18.15 -13.35 11.50
C GLU A 184 17.34 -13.16 10.21
N VAL A 185 18.01 -12.93 9.07
CA VAL A 185 17.35 -12.82 7.77
C VAL A 185 16.92 -14.20 7.27
N LEU A 186 15.64 -14.35 6.91
CA LEU A 186 15.13 -15.62 6.36
C LEU A 186 15.52 -15.79 4.89
N LYS A 187 16.03 -16.96 4.53
CA LYS A 187 16.38 -17.25 3.14
C LYS A 187 15.13 -17.58 2.32
N ALA A 188 15.19 -17.33 1.01
CA ALA A 188 14.08 -17.63 0.10
C ALA A 188 13.56 -19.07 0.20
N LYS A 189 14.46 -20.06 0.40
CA LYS A 189 14.07 -21.48 0.57
C LYS A 189 13.17 -21.72 1.78
N GLU A 190 13.45 -21.06 2.91
CA GLU A 190 12.64 -21.17 4.12
C GLU A 190 11.27 -20.53 3.91
N LEU A 191 11.23 -19.36 3.27
CA LEU A 191 9.97 -18.68 2.93
C LEU A 191 9.11 -19.54 2.00
N ILE A 192 9.69 -20.13 0.95
CA ILE A 192 8.98 -20.98 -0.02
C ILE A 192 8.37 -22.21 0.66
N SER A 193 9.04 -22.78 1.66
CA SER A 193 8.54 -23.97 2.37
C SER A 193 7.39 -23.69 3.34
N ASP A 194 7.16 -22.43 3.69
CA ASP A 194 6.20 -22.08 4.72
C ASP A 194 4.76 -21.88 4.16
N PRO A 195 3.72 -22.46 4.79
CA PRO A 195 2.33 -22.37 4.31
C PRO A 195 1.75 -20.96 4.18
N ILE A 196 2.31 -19.97 4.88
CA ILE A 196 1.84 -18.57 4.79
C ILE A 196 2.25 -17.94 3.47
N PHE A 197 3.40 -18.33 2.91
CA PHE A 197 3.88 -17.83 1.62
C PHE A 197 3.45 -18.70 0.44
N ALA A 198 2.65 -19.75 0.69
CA ALA A 198 2.08 -20.59 -0.35
C ALA A 198 1.29 -19.74 -1.36
N GLY A 199 1.60 -19.92 -2.65
CA GLY A 199 1.03 -19.16 -3.77
C GLY A 199 1.80 -17.88 -4.12
N ILE A 200 2.79 -17.46 -3.33
CA ILE A 200 3.69 -16.38 -3.74
C ILE A 200 4.74 -16.94 -4.73
N PRO A 201 4.96 -16.27 -5.88
CA PRO A 201 5.98 -16.70 -6.82
C PRO A 201 7.37 -16.77 -6.18
N PRO A 202 8.09 -17.91 -6.26
CA PRO A 202 9.42 -18.06 -5.66
C PRO A 202 10.45 -17.01 -6.09
N LYS A 203 10.40 -16.57 -7.36
CA LYS A 203 11.26 -15.50 -7.88
C LYS A 203 11.03 -14.16 -7.17
N PHE A 204 9.81 -13.89 -6.70
CA PHE A 204 9.51 -12.72 -5.87
C PHE A 204 10.09 -12.87 -4.46
N LEU A 205 9.96 -14.04 -3.82
CA LEU A 205 10.54 -14.29 -2.50
C LEU A 205 12.07 -14.22 -2.53
N LEU A 206 12.69 -14.65 -3.62
CA LEU A 206 14.13 -14.50 -3.81
C LEU A 206 14.54 -13.04 -3.88
N TRP A 207 13.82 -12.24 -4.67
CA TRP A 207 14.05 -10.80 -4.78
C TRP A 207 13.87 -10.08 -3.43
N GLN A 208 12.94 -10.55 -2.60
CA GLN A 208 12.53 -9.91 -1.34
C GLN A 208 13.05 -10.60 -0.07
N GLN A 209 14.01 -11.53 -0.18
CA GLN A 209 14.44 -12.36 0.96
C GLN A 209 14.97 -11.57 2.16
N GLY A 210 15.57 -10.40 1.93
CA GLY A 210 16.05 -9.50 2.99
C GLY A 210 14.95 -8.76 3.77
N LEU A 211 13.68 -8.86 3.36
CA LEU A 211 12.56 -8.12 3.94
C LEU A 211 11.74 -8.93 4.96
N VAL A 212 12.17 -10.16 5.26
CA VAL A 212 11.57 -10.99 6.30
C VAL A 212 12.65 -11.41 7.30
N ILE A 213 12.43 -11.06 8.56
CA ILE A 213 13.41 -11.23 9.63
C ILE A 213 12.80 -12.10 10.73
N ARG A 214 13.50 -13.17 11.11
CA ARG A 214 13.20 -13.95 12.30
C ARG A 214 13.71 -13.22 13.54
N ARG A 215 12.83 -13.00 14.51
CA ARG A 215 13.17 -12.46 15.84
C ARG A 215 12.84 -13.44 16.95
N ARG A 216 13.83 -13.67 17.82
CA ARG A 216 13.64 -14.41 19.08
C ARG A 216 13.35 -13.42 20.19
N ILE A 217 12.23 -13.61 20.87
CA ILE A 217 11.69 -12.67 21.84
C ILE A 217 11.79 -13.26 23.25
N LYS A 218 12.24 -12.46 24.21
CA LYS A 218 12.30 -12.83 25.63
C LYS A 218 10.99 -12.47 26.33
N LYS A 219 10.63 -13.21 27.38
CA LYS A 219 9.51 -12.85 28.27
C LYS A 219 9.66 -11.40 28.77
N GLY A 220 8.57 -10.63 28.71
CA GLY A 220 8.51 -9.22 29.10
C GLY A 220 9.05 -8.24 28.06
N GLN A 221 9.60 -8.70 26.93
CA GLN A 221 10.08 -7.81 25.88
C GLN A 221 8.91 -7.16 25.14
N VAL A 222 9.01 -5.84 24.92
CA VAL A 222 8.03 -5.07 24.16
C VAL A 222 8.41 -5.10 22.68
N LEU A 223 7.49 -5.55 21.81
CA LEU A 223 7.70 -5.62 20.36
C LEU A 223 7.37 -4.29 19.69
N CYS A 224 6.30 -3.63 20.13
CA CYS A 224 5.92 -2.29 19.69
C CYS A 224 5.12 -1.57 20.76
N ARG A 225 5.13 -0.24 20.70
CA ARG A 225 4.31 0.63 21.56
C ARG A 225 3.24 1.35 20.73
N GLN A 226 2.13 1.66 21.36
CA GLN A 226 1.09 2.53 20.82
C GLN A 226 1.71 3.88 20.43
N GLY A 227 1.40 4.35 19.22
CA GLY A 227 1.99 5.55 18.62
C GLY A 227 3.28 5.30 17.84
N ASP A 228 3.94 4.15 18.00
CA ASP A 228 5.15 3.84 17.22
C ASP A 228 4.82 3.74 15.72
N PRO A 229 5.80 3.92 14.82
CA PRO A 229 5.63 3.67 13.40
C PRO A 229 5.19 2.25 13.05
N GLY A 230 4.15 2.13 12.24
CA GLY A 230 3.69 0.89 11.65
C GLY A 230 4.44 0.50 10.38
N ASN A 231 5.75 0.28 10.40
CA ASN A 231 6.48 -0.03 9.15
C ASN A 231 6.49 -1.53 8.81
N THR A 232 6.23 -2.39 9.80
CA THR A 232 6.34 -3.85 9.69
C THR A 232 5.12 -4.54 10.27
N ALA A 233 4.90 -5.80 9.92
CA ALA A 233 3.96 -6.68 10.60
C ALA A 233 4.70 -7.86 11.20
N PHE A 234 4.09 -8.54 12.16
CA PHE A 234 4.71 -9.65 12.87
C PHE A 234 3.85 -10.89 12.73
N ILE A 235 4.43 -11.96 12.17
CA ILE A 235 3.83 -13.28 12.17
C ILE A 235 4.25 -14.02 13.43
N ILE A 236 3.29 -14.51 14.20
CA ILE A 236 3.54 -15.28 15.42
C ILE A 236 3.87 -16.72 15.04
N ARG A 237 5.04 -17.22 15.46
CA ARG A 237 5.41 -18.64 15.33
C ARG A 237 5.30 -19.38 16.64
N ARG A 238 5.77 -18.76 17.72
CA ARG A 238 5.77 -19.31 19.08
C ARG A 238 5.64 -18.18 20.09
N GLY A 239 5.09 -18.49 21.25
CA GLY A 239 4.94 -17.54 22.34
C GLY A 239 3.55 -16.91 22.37
N GLU A 240 3.20 -16.41 23.54
CA GLU A 240 2.01 -15.61 23.79
C GLU A 240 2.38 -14.15 24.03
N PHE A 241 1.54 -13.24 23.55
CA PHE A 241 1.77 -11.80 23.61
C PHE A 241 0.56 -11.10 24.19
N LYS A 242 0.80 -10.14 25.07
CA LYS A 242 -0.23 -9.27 25.59
C LYS A 242 -0.31 -8.00 24.75
N VAL A 243 -1.53 -7.63 24.38
CA VAL A 243 -1.87 -6.37 23.72
C VAL A 243 -2.56 -5.48 24.72
N THR A 244 -2.06 -4.26 24.89
CA THR A 244 -2.68 -3.25 25.78
C THR A 244 -2.85 -1.93 25.04
N VAL A 245 -4.01 -1.32 25.17
CA VAL A 245 -4.31 0.02 24.64
C VAL A 245 -4.48 0.98 25.80
N PHE A 246 -3.88 2.16 25.69
CA PHE A 246 -4.00 3.24 26.65
C PHE A 246 -4.79 4.42 26.05
N PRO A 247 -5.49 5.22 26.89
CA PRO A 247 -6.19 6.42 26.41
C PRO A 247 -5.21 7.40 25.75
N SER A 248 -5.48 7.76 24.49
CA SER A 248 -4.74 8.78 23.76
C SER A 248 -5.28 10.17 24.13
N VAL A 249 -4.88 10.72 25.28
CA VAL A 249 -5.13 12.13 25.62
C VAL A 249 -3.81 12.89 25.58
N ARG A 250 -3.63 13.79 24.60
CA ARG A 250 -2.52 14.75 24.60
C ARG A 250 -2.62 15.58 25.89
N GLY A 251 -1.64 15.43 26.79
CA GLY A 251 -1.56 16.19 28.04
C GLY A 251 -2.03 15.47 29.30
N ALA A 252 -2.53 14.23 29.23
CA ALA A 252 -2.76 13.45 30.44
C ALA A 252 -1.41 12.90 30.95
N GLY A 253 -0.96 13.42 32.10
CA GLY A 253 0.23 12.91 32.79
C GLY A 253 0.12 11.41 33.10
N ALA A 254 1.24 10.83 33.52
CA ALA A 254 1.51 9.41 33.79
C ALA A 254 0.62 8.69 34.85
N TRP A 255 -0.58 9.22 35.12
CA TRP A 255 -1.51 8.80 36.17
C TRP A 255 -2.60 7.84 35.69
N PHE A 256 -2.91 7.73 34.40
CA PHE A 256 -3.81 6.69 33.87
C PHE A 256 -3.03 5.40 33.54
N LYS A 257 -2.67 4.62 34.57
CA LYS A 257 -1.90 3.36 34.42
C LYS A 257 -2.74 2.14 34.03
N LYS A 258 -4.07 2.24 33.96
CA LYS A 258 -4.92 1.11 33.56
C LYS A 258 -5.18 1.13 32.05
N PRO A 259 -4.92 0.02 31.34
CA PRO A 259 -5.28 -0.09 29.94
C PRO A 259 -6.80 -0.09 29.78
N ILE A 260 -7.30 0.56 28.72
CA ILE A 260 -8.73 0.57 28.35
C ILE A 260 -9.13 -0.68 27.57
N PHE A 261 -8.16 -1.39 27.03
CA PHE A 261 -8.34 -2.66 26.36
C PHE A 261 -7.11 -3.52 26.59
N GLU A 262 -7.33 -4.77 26.96
CA GLU A 262 -6.31 -5.78 27.16
C GLU A 262 -6.77 -7.10 26.54
N THR A 263 -5.93 -7.69 25.70
CA THR A 263 -6.18 -9.00 25.09
C THR A 263 -4.87 -9.76 24.91
N GLN A 264 -4.98 -11.04 24.60
CA GLN A 264 -3.85 -11.93 24.40
C GLN A 264 -3.81 -12.39 22.93
N LEU A 265 -2.60 -12.48 22.39
CA LEU A 265 -2.27 -13.09 21.11
C LEU A 265 -1.54 -14.40 21.39
N THR A 266 -1.86 -15.38 20.56
CA THR A 266 -1.35 -16.74 20.54
C THR A 266 -0.89 -17.07 19.12
N PRO A 267 -0.20 -18.19 18.89
CA PRO A 267 0.13 -18.62 17.53
C PRO A 267 -1.09 -18.89 16.64
N ALA A 268 -2.28 -19.12 17.21
CA ALA A 268 -3.52 -19.22 16.43
C ALA A 268 -3.83 -17.92 15.69
N ASP A 269 -3.37 -16.79 16.26
CA ASP A 269 -3.69 -15.47 15.72
C ASP A 269 -2.93 -15.11 14.44
N MET A 270 -1.89 -15.90 14.13
CA MET A 270 -1.02 -15.82 12.97
C MET A 270 -0.24 -14.52 12.79
N ILE A 271 -0.87 -13.34 12.81
CA ILE A 271 -0.28 -12.04 12.49
C ILE A 271 -0.82 -10.91 13.38
N PHE A 272 0.03 -9.93 13.67
CA PHE A 272 -0.42 -8.64 14.20
C PHE A 272 0.40 -7.48 13.63
N GLY A 273 -0.18 -6.28 13.68
CA GLY A 273 0.45 -5.05 13.19
C GLY A 273 0.38 -4.88 11.67
N GLU A 274 -0.36 -5.74 10.99
CA GLU A 274 -0.67 -5.71 9.56
C GLU A 274 -1.41 -4.43 9.16
N MET A 275 -2.35 -3.96 9.99
CA MET A 275 -3.03 -2.67 9.82
C MET A 275 -2.03 -1.54 9.62
N ALA A 276 -1.22 -1.31 10.65
CA ALA A 276 -0.29 -0.21 10.70
C ALA A 276 0.74 -0.33 9.55
N CYS A 277 1.18 -1.56 9.25
CA CYS A 277 2.06 -1.87 8.13
C CYS A 277 1.50 -1.44 6.77
N LEU A 278 0.23 -1.76 6.49
CA LEU A 278 -0.41 -1.50 5.20
C LEU A 278 -0.92 -0.07 5.08
N SER A 279 -1.59 0.45 6.10
CA SER A 279 -2.14 1.81 6.12
C SER A 279 -1.07 2.88 6.33
N GLY A 280 0.07 2.52 6.93
CA GLY A 280 1.05 3.48 7.39
C GLY A 280 0.60 4.26 8.62
N SER A 281 -0.49 3.88 9.28
CA SER A 281 -0.90 4.50 10.54
C SER A 281 0.08 4.16 11.67
N PRO A 282 0.12 4.96 12.75
CA PRO A 282 0.81 4.57 13.98
C PRO A 282 0.24 3.26 14.55
N ARG A 283 1.04 2.58 15.38
CA ARG A 283 0.58 1.41 16.13
C ARG A 283 -0.57 1.78 17.06
N ALA A 284 -1.64 1.00 17.03
CA ALA A 284 -2.82 1.25 17.87
C ALA A 284 -2.65 0.79 19.32
N ALA A 285 -1.70 -0.12 19.59
CA ALA A 285 -1.56 -0.77 20.89
C ALA A 285 -0.09 -1.08 21.21
N ASN A 286 0.22 -1.27 22.50
CA ASN A 286 1.45 -1.91 22.90
C ASN A 286 1.33 -3.42 22.76
N VAL A 287 2.41 -4.09 22.34
CA VAL A 287 2.50 -5.56 22.30
C VAL A 287 3.71 -6.01 23.10
N THR A 288 3.50 -6.83 24.13
CA THR A 288 4.53 -7.31 25.06
C THR A 288 4.49 -8.82 25.18
N ALA A 289 5.64 -9.49 25.10
CA ALA A 289 5.70 -10.94 25.23
C ALA A 289 5.39 -11.41 26.66
N LEU A 290 4.44 -12.33 26.83
CA LEU A 290 4.12 -12.97 28.11
C LEU A 290 5.07 -14.11 28.44
N GLU A 291 5.64 -14.73 27.41
CA GLU A 291 6.64 -15.78 27.49
C GLU A 291 7.73 -15.62 26.42
N ALA A 292 8.72 -16.51 26.41
CA ALA A 292 9.70 -16.53 25.33
C ALA A 292 9.05 -17.02 24.04
N GLY A 293 9.30 -16.33 22.93
CA GLY A 293 8.61 -16.58 21.68
C GLY A 293 9.47 -16.35 20.44
N GLU A 294 8.90 -16.65 19.29
CA GLU A 294 9.48 -16.35 17.97
C GLU A 294 8.42 -15.66 17.11
N VAL A 295 8.82 -14.53 16.52
CA VAL A 295 8.02 -13.81 15.53
C VAL A 295 8.81 -13.59 14.26
N TRP A 296 8.15 -13.62 13.10
CA TRP A 296 8.74 -13.20 11.85
C TRP A 296 8.25 -11.79 11.52
N GLU A 297 9.16 -10.83 11.53
CA GLU A 297 8.90 -9.45 11.15
C GLU A 297 8.96 -9.33 9.62
N ILE A 298 7.88 -8.82 9.02
CA ILE A 298 7.69 -8.70 7.58
C ILE A 298 7.50 -7.23 7.21
N ARG A 299 8.21 -6.76 6.18
CA ARG A 299 8.02 -5.41 5.62
C ARG A 299 6.77 -5.29 4.74
N ARG A 300 6.32 -4.04 4.53
CA ARG A 300 5.15 -3.68 3.74
C ARG A 300 5.07 -4.35 2.37
N ASN A 301 6.15 -4.37 1.59
CA ASN A 301 6.13 -4.91 0.22
C ASN A 301 5.77 -6.40 0.16
N VAL A 302 6.27 -7.19 1.12
CA VAL A 302 5.98 -8.63 1.20
C VAL A 302 4.57 -8.85 1.72
N LEU A 303 4.14 -8.06 2.72
CA LEU A 303 2.79 -8.12 3.26
C LEU A 303 1.72 -7.74 2.22
N ASP A 304 1.94 -6.68 1.45
CA ASP A 304 1.04 -6.28 0.35
C ASP A 304 0.91 -7.39 -0.70
N ARG A 305 2.01 -8.12 -1.02
CA ARG A 305 1.94 -9.29 -1.90
C ARG A 305 1.12 -10.43 -1.29
N LEU A 306 1.29 -10.70 0.01
CA LEU A 306 0.50 -11.71 0.74
C LEU A 306 -0.99 -11.37 0.72
N MET A 307 -1.37 -10.13 1.01
CA MET A 307 -2.77 -9.67 1.09
C MET A 307 -3.51 -9.71 -0.26
N ARG A 308 -2.79 -9.81 -1.39
CA ARG A 308 -3.39 -9.96 -2.72
C ARG A 308 -3.88 -11.38 -3.01
N LEU A 309 -3.38 -12.38 -2.26
CA LEU A 309 -3.85 -13.75 -2.40
C LEU A 309 -5.16 -13.93 -1.62
N PRO A 310 -6.28 -14.30 -2.25
CA PRO A 310 -7.58 -14.43 -1.57
C PRO A 310 -7.54 -15.41 -0.38
N SER A 311 -6.77 -16.49 -0.48
CA SER A 311 -6.59 -17.49 0.57
C SER A 311 -5.90 -16.91 1.81
N GLN A 312 -4.82 -16.16 1.64
CA GLN A 312 -4.09 -15.53 2.74
C GLN A 312 -4.86 -14.35 3.31
N ARG A 313 -5.49 -13.54 2.45
CA ARG A 313 -6.36 -12.45 2.88
C ARG A 313 -7.48 -12.95 3.80
N ARG A 314 -8.17 -14.04 3.45
CA ARG A 314 -9.20 -14.63 4.33
C ARG A 314 -8.62 -15.08 5.67
N ARG A 315 -7.46 -15.75 5.67
CA ARG A 315 -6.77 -16.17 6.91
C ARG A 315 -6.45 -14.99 7.83
N PHE A 316 -6.03 -13.86 7.27
CA PHE A 316 -5.74 -12.66 8.05
C PHE A 316 -7.01 -11.86 8.43
N GLU A 317 -8.05 -11.88 7.59
CA GLU A 317 -9.29 -11.12 7.83
C GLU A 317 -10.20 -11.72 8.89
N THR A 318 -10.20 -13.06 9.07
CA THR A 318 -11.06 -13.73 10.06
C THR A 318 -10.82 -13.23 11.49
N GLU A 319 -9.62 -12.75 11.82
CA GLU A 319 -9.30 -12.18 13.14
C GLU A 319 -9.21 -10.65 13.19
N TYR A 320 -8.88 -10.02 12.06
CA TYR A 320 -8.84 -8.56 11.92
C TYR A 320 -10.17 -7.87 12.27
N ARG A 321 -11.30 -8.51 11.90
CA ARG A 321 -12.65 -7.96 12.11
C ARG A 321 -12.99 -7.79 13.59
N GLU A 322 -12.53 -8.71 14.44
CA GLU A 322 -12.86 -8.77 15.87
C GLU A 322 -12.06 -7.73 16.67
N ARG A 323 -10.75 -7.60 16.44
CA ARG A 323 -9.86 -6.73 17.24
C ARG A 323 -9.92 -5.25 16.87
N SER A 324 -10.22 -4.95 15.61
CA SER A 324 -10.13 -3.58 15.08
C SER A 324 -11.44 -2.79 15.18
N LEU A 325 -12.56 -3.48 15.46
CA LEU A 325 -13.84 -2.85 15.75
C LEU A 325 -13.79 -2.09 17.08
N ASP A 326 -13.30 -2.76 18.13
CA ASP A 326 -13.27 -2.20 19.49
C ASP A 326 -12.44 -0.92 19.54
N LEU A 327 -11.27 -0.91 18.90
CA LEU A 327 -10.39 0.26 18.78
C LEU A 327 -11.05 1.42 18.00
N ALA A 328 -11.74 1.12 16.90
CA ALA A 328 -12.37 2.17 16.09
C ALA A 328 -13.62 2.77 16.76
N LEU A 329 -14.40 1.94 17.47
CA LEU A 329 -15.57 2.40 18.20
C LEU A 329 -15.16 3.28 19.40
N GLN A 330 -14.08 2.97 20.12
CA GLN A 330 -13.62 3.77 21.27
C GLN A 330 -13.31 5.24 20.93
N HIS A 331 -12.82 5.52 19.72
CA HIS A 331 -12.48 6.89 19.29
C HIS A 331 -13.66 7.68 18.74
N THR A 332 -14.84 7.05 18.62
CA THR A 332 -16.02 7.73 18.11
C THR A 332 -16.63 8.60 19.20
N ASP A 333 -16.95 9.87 18.88
CA ASP A 333 -17.55 10.82 19.83
C ASP A 333 -18.84 10.28 20.47
N LEU A 334 -19.54 9.39 19.76
CA LEU A 334 -20.74 8.70 20.21
C LEU A 334 -20.55 7.91 21.51
N PHE A 335 -19.37 7.36 21.81
CA PHE A 335 -19.16 6.48 22.96
C PHE A 335 -18.37 7.13 24.11
N LYS A 336 -17.98 8.40 23.99
CA LYS A 336 -17.22 9.12 25.04
C LYS A 336 -18.00 9.23 26.36
N GLY A 337 -17.51 8.65 27.45
CA GLY A 337 -18.18 8.76 28.76
C GLY A 337 -19.41 7.87 28.94
N ILE A 338 -19.54 6.81 28.13
CA ILE A 338 -20.43 5.68 28.42
C ILE A 338 -19.74 4.80 29.46
N GLU A 339 -20.48 4.25 30.42
CA GLU A 339 -19.94 3.31 31.39
C GLU A 339 -19.45 2.01 30.73
N GLN A 340 -18.42 1.39 31.29
CA GLN A 340 -17.72 0.26 30.66
C GLN A 340 -18.65 -0.96 30.41
N GLU A 341 -19.59 -1.22 31.31
CA GLU A 341 -20.57 -2.31 31.15
C GLU A 341 -21.52 -2.06 29.98
N GLU A 342 -22.07 -0.85 29.88
CA GLU A 342 -22.96 -0.47 28.78
C GLU A 342 -22.21 -0.44 27.45
N TYR A 343 -20.98 0.11 27.44
CA TYR A 343 -20.10 0.10 26.29
C TYR A 343 -19.89 -1.34 25.76
N SER A 344 -19.60 -2.28 26.65
CA SER A 344 -19.37 -3.68 26.28
C SER A 344 -20.61 -4.32 25.66
N ARG A 345 -21.82 -4.03 26.18
CA ARG A 345 -23.09 -4.49 25.61
C ARG A 345 -23.36 -3.92 24.22
N ILE A 346 -22.99 -2.67 23.96
CA ILE A 346 -23.15 -2.03 22.65
C ILE A 346 -22.18 -2.63 21.64
N VAL A 347 -20.92 -2.79 22.02
CA VAL A 347 -19.88 -3.42 21.17
C VAL A 347 -20.29 -4.83 20.78
N ASP A 348 -20.73 -5.66 21.73
CA ASP A 348 -21.20 -7.02 21.46
C ASP A 348 -22.39 -7.07 20.49
N TYR A 349 -23.27 -6.07 20.57
CA TYR A 349 -24.40 -5.93 19.65
C TYR A 349 -23.94 -5.60 18.22
N LEU A 350 -23.03 -4.63 18.09
CA LEU A 350 -22.50 -4.15 16.80
C LEU A 350 -21.63 -5.20 16.12
N ARG A 351 -20.82 -5.93 16.89
CA ARG A 351 -19.84 -6.91 16.40
C ARG A 351 -20.44 -7.95 15.44
N ARG A 352 -21.66 -8.41 15.72
CA ARG A 352 -22.34 -9.44 14.91
C ARG A 352 -23.07 -8.89 13.67
N ARG A 353 -23.15 -7.56 13.52
CA ARG A 353 -24.02 -6.88 12.55
C ARG A 353 -23.29 -5.95 11.59
N LEU A 354 -22.02 -5.66 11.84
CA LEU A 354 -21.23 -4.77 11.00
C LEU A 354 -20.62 -5.49 9.80
N ALA A 355 -20.81 -4.89 8.63
CA ALA A 355 -20.09 -5.25 7.40
C ALA A 355 -19.00 -4.20 7.13
N PHE A 356 -17.87 -4.60 6.54
CA PHE A 356 -16.79 -3.66 6.24
C PHE A 356 -16.82 -3.25 4.77
N VAL A 357 -16.63 -1.95 4.53
CA VAL A 357 -16.57 -1.35 3.21
C VAL A 357 -15.22 -0.66 3.04
N ARG A 358 -14.58 -0.86 1.90
CA ARG A 358 -13.33 -0.20 1.53
C ARG A 358 -13.55 0.60 0.26
N LEU A 359 -13.21 1.88 0.30
CA LEU A 359 -13.25 2.77 -0.85
C LEU A 359 -11.84 3.30 -1.15
N ARG A 360 -11.56 3.49 -2.43
CA ARG A 360 -10.37 4.20 -2.90
C ARG A 360 -10.66 5.70 -2.98
N ALA A 361 -9.61 6.51 -2.99
CA ALA A 361 -9.73 7.95 -3.21
C ALA A 361 -10.57 8.26 -4.47
N GLY A 362 -11.47 9.23 -4.34
CA GLY A 362 -12.39 9.66 -5.40
C GLY A 362 -13.66 8.81 -5.55
N GLN A 363 -13.78 7.65 -4.89
CA GLN A 363 -15.01 6.86 -4.95
C GLN A 363 -16.10 7.47 -4.07
N THR A 364 -17.31 7.56 -4.62
CA THR A 364 -18.51 8.01 -3.91
C THR A 364 -19.05 6.90 -3.00
N LEU A 365 -19.33 7.24 -1.75
CA LEU A 365 -19.98 6.36 -0.76
C LEU A 365 -21.49 6.36 -0.91
N PHE A 366 -22.08 7.55 -1.08
CA PHE A 366 -23.49 7.77 -1.43
C PHE A 366 -23.68 9.18 -1.99
N GLU A 367 -24.72 9.38 -2.78
CA GLU A 367 -25.07 10.66 -3.39
C GLU A 367 -26.26 11.32 -2.68
N HIS A 368 -26.31 12.66 -2.74
CA HIS A 368 -27.46 13.43 -2.28
C HIS A 368 -28.74 12.95 -2.99
N GLY A 369 -29.82 12.78 -2.23
CA GLY A 369 -31.12 12.32 -2.75
C GLY A 369 -31.29 10.81 -2.81
N GLU A 370 -30.21 10.01 -2.67
CA GLU A 370 -30.34 8.55 -2.60
C GLU A 370 -31.09 8.10 -1.34
N ILE A 371 -31.75 6.94 -1.41
CA ILE A 371 -32.43 6.36 -0.24
C ILE A 371 -31.39 5.96 0.82
N ALA A 372 -31.60 6.38 2.07
CA ALA A 372 -30.70 6.05 3.17
C ALA A 372 -30.94 4.62 3.68
N THR A 373 -29.99 3.72 3.40
CA THR A 373 -30.09 2.28 3.72
C THR A 373 -29.15 1.82 4.86
N HIS A 374 -28.01 2.50 5.02
CA HIS A 374 -26.96 2.11 5.96
C HIS A 374 -26.36 3.31 6.69
N LEU A 375 -25.93 3.08 7.93
CA LEU A 375 -25.08 3.98 8.72
C LEU A 375 -23.63 3.56 8.52
N TYR A 376 -22.71 4.52 8.44
CA TYR A 376 -21.29 4.23 8.31
C TYR A 376 -20.48 4.81 9.48
N PHE A 377 -19.54 4.03 9.98
CA PHE A 377 -18.52 4.44 10.95
C PHE A 377 -17.18 4.57 10.22
N VAL A 378 -16.59 5.76 10.23
CA VAL A 378 -15.27 6.01 9.65
C VAL A 378 -14.20 5.45 10.57
N ARG A 379 -13.51 4.41 10.12
CA ARG A 379 -12.43 3.76 10.88
C ARG A 379 -11.06 4.30 10.50
N LEU A 380 -10.82 4.42 9.19
CA LEU A 380 -9.59 4.94 8.62
C LEU A 380 -9.92 5.80 7.41
N GLY A 381 -9.13 6.85 7.19
CA GLY A 381 -9.27 7.76 6.07
C GLY A 381 -10.17 8.96 6.35
N HIS A 382 -10.29 9.83 5.34
CA HIS A 382 -11.09 11.06 5.37
C HIS A 382 -12.12 11.05 4.25
N VAL A 383 -13.28 11.65 4.51
CA VAL A 383 -14.35 11.87 3.54
C VAL A 383 -14.60 13.35 3.34
N ARG A 384 -14.96 13.73 2.11
CA ARG A 384 -15.58 15.02 1.77
C ARG A 384 -17.09 14.81 1.75
N VAL A 385 -17.80 15.56 2.57
CA VAL A 385 -19.26 15.60 2.61
C VAL A 385 -19.71 16.93 2.02
N SER A 386 -20.34 16.90 0.85
CA SER A 386 -20.87 18.09 0.18
C SER A 386 -22.40 18.09 0.20
N VAL A 387 -22.99 19.18 0.68
CA VAL A 387 -24.42 19.45 0.62
C VAL A 387 -24.66 20.41 -0.54
N HIS A 388 -25.57 20.04 -1.44
CA HIS A 388 -25.98 20.90 -2.54
C HIS A 388 -27.32 21.55 -2.22
N GLU A 389 -27.41 22.86 -2.38
CA GLU A 389 -28.68 23.60 -2.34
C GLU A 389 -28.84 24.34 -3.66
N HIS A 390 -30.02 24.25 -4.28
CA HIS A 390 -30.33 24.93 -5.55
C HIS A 390 -29.29 24.69 -6.67
N GLY A 391 -28.69 23.49 -6.72
CA GLY A 391 -27.69 23.11 -7.73
C GLY A 391 -26.28 23.69 -7.51
N ARG A 392 -26.01 24.33 -6.36
CA ARG A 392 -24.67 24.80 -5.97
C ARG A 392 -24.18 24.07 -4.72
N GLU A 393 -22.86 23.84 -4.60
CA GLU A 393 -22.27 23.33 -3.36
C GLU A 393 -22.45 24.38 -2.25
N ALA A 394 -23.38 24.12 -1.33
CA ALA A 394 -23.76 25.04 -0.27
C ALA A 394 -23.01 24.78 1.05
N LYS A 395 -22.50 23.55 1.26
CA LYS A 395 -21.71 23.21 2.44
C LYS A 395 -20.74 22.07 2.13
N VAL A 396 -19.48 22.22 2.57
CA VAL A 396 -18.46 21.19 2.43
C VAL A 396 -17.82 20.94 3.79
N VAL A 397 -17.80 19.68 4.22
CA VAL A 397 -17.19 19.26 5.48
C VAL A 397 -16.23 18.10 5.22
N SER A 398 -15.02 18.19 5.77
CA SER A 398 -14.13 17.03 5.85
C SER A 398 -14.36 16.30 7.17
N SER A 399 -14.58 14.98 7.12
CA SER A 399 -14.73 14.13 8.31
C SER A 399 -13.69 13.02 8.31
N GLY A 400 -13.11 12.72 9.47
CA GLY A 400 -12.07 11.71 9.63
C GLY A 400 -12.52 10.52 10.50
N PRO A 401 -11.57 9.70 10.97
CA PRO A 401 -11.83 8.55 11.85
C PRO A 401 -12.61 8.93 13.12
N GLY A 402 -13.49 8.04 13.58
CA GLY A 402 -14.34 8.27 14.75
C GLY A 402 -15.60 9.10 14.45
N THR A 403 -15.88 9.40 13.19
CA THR A 403 -17.13 10.05 12.78
C THR A 403 -18.13 9.03 12.26
N ILE A 404 -19.42 9.26 12.53
CA ILE A 404 -20.51 8.56 11.84
C ILE A 404 -20.98 9.35 10.63
N LEU A 405 -21.49 8.67 9.61
CA LEU A 405 -22.01 9.27 8.39
C LEU A 405 -23.36 8.65 8.04
N GLY A 406 -24.30 9.51 7.63
CA GLY A 406 -25.56 9.10 7.03
C GLY A 406 -26.72 8.91 8.01
N GLU A 407 -26.54 9.27 9.27
CA GLU A 407 -27.54 9.17 10.33
C GLU A 407 -28.78 10.03 10.07
N ILE A 408 -28.61 11.22 9.48
CA ILE A 408 -29.71 12.18 9.21
C ILE A 408 -30.75 11.54 8.29
N GLY A 409 -30.30 10.94 7.18
CA GLY A 409 -31.20 10.26 6.23
C GLY A 409 -31.86 9.01 6.83
N LEU A 410 -31.16 8.28 7.70
CA LEU A 410 -31.73 7.09 8.36
C LEU A 410 -32.81 7.44 9.38
N LEU A 411 -32.69 8.59 10.02
CA LEU A 411 -33.69 9.16 10.94
C LEU A 411 -34.79 9.95 10.20
N ALA A 412 -34.68 10.07 8.87
CA ALA A 412 -35.57 10.86 8.03
C ALA A 412 -35.75 12.32 8.50
N PHE A 413 -34.67 12.91 9.05
CA PHE A 413 -34.70 14.32 9.45
C PHE A 413 -34.68 15.23 8.23
N THR A 414 -35.47 16.29 8.29
CA THR A 414 -35.56 17.33 7.26
C THR A 414 -34.94 18.64 7.76
N PRO A 415 -34.69 19.63 6.88
CA PRO A 415 -34.28 20.96 7.31
C PRO A 415 -35.25 21.60 8.31
N ASP A 416 -36.54 21.25 8.26
CA ASP A 416 -37.56 21.71 9.21
C ASP A 416 -37.38 21.12 10.62
N ASP A 417 -36.42 20.24 10.88
CA ASP A 417 -36.15 19.73 12.22
C ASP A 417 -35.13 20.59 12.99
N ASP A 418 -34.48 21.57 12.35
CA ASP A 418 -33.36 22.31 12.95
C ASP A 418 -33.71 23.07 14.25
N HIS A 419 -34.95 23.56 14.35
CA HIS A 419 -35.45 24.36 15.44
C HIS A 419 -35.88 23.53 16.65
N LYS A 420 -36.04 22.21 16.48
CA LYS A 420 -36.51 21.30 17.55
C LYS A 420 -35.42 21.00 18.55
N SER A 421 -35.75 20.93 19.84
CA SER A 421 -34.78 20.56 20.86
C SER A 421 -34.42 19.07 20.80
N VAL A 422 -33.22 18.71 21.28
CA VAL A 422 -32.77 17.30 21.35
C VAL A 422 -33.77 16.44 22.11
N LYS A 423 -34.35 16.96 23.20
CA LYS A 423 -35.31 16.21 24.04
C LYS A 423 -36.62 15.93 23.30
N GLU A 424 -37.13 16.88 22.53
CA GLU A 424 -38.38 16.71 21.77
C GLU A 424 -38.22 15.63 20.70
N VAL A 425 -37.13 15.71 19.94
CA VAL A 425 -36.83 14.77 18.86
C VAL A 425 -36.52 13.37 19.42
N ASP A 426 -35.75 13.29 20.51
CA ASP A 426 -35.49 12.01 21.19
C ASP A 426 -36.79 11.36 21.65
N LEU A 427 -37.66 12.09 22.36
CA LEU A 427 -38.90 11.52 22.89
C LEU A 427 -39.85 11.05 21.77
N ALA A 428 -39.96 11.82 20.68
CA ALA A 428 -40.74 11.44 19.52
C ALA A 428 -40.21 10.16 18.87
N LEU A 429 -38.88 10.06 18.72
CA LEU A 429 -38.21 8.89 18.19
C LEU A 429 -38.40 7.66 19.09
N LYS A 430 -38.32 7.81 20.43
CA LYS A 430 -38.58 6.72 21.39
C LYS A 430 -39.97 6.12 21.16
N ARG A 431 -40.97 7.00 21.16
CA ARG A 431 -42.38 6.60 20.99
C ARG A 431 -42.61 5.91 19.65
N ALA A 432 -41.96 6.36 18.59
CA ALA A 432 -42.05 5.72 17.28
C ALA A 432 -41.43 4.32 17.29
N LEU A 433 -40.21 4.18 17.82
CA LEU A 433 -39.50 2.90 17.92
C LEU A 433 -40.23 1.88 18.81
N ASP A 434 -40.82 2.34 19.93
CA ASP A 434 -41.56 1.46 20.84
C ASP A 434 -42.88 0.96 20.22
N ARG A 435 -43.57 1.81 19.43
CA ARG A 435 -44.82 1.43 18.75
C ARG A 435 -44.62 0.43 17.62
N ALA A 436 -43.46 0.45 16.96
CA ALA A 436 -43.18 -0.41 15.82
C ALA A 436 -42.94 -1.90 16.20
N GLY A 437 -42.68 -2.19 17.49
CA GLY A 437 -42.37 -3.55 17.92
C GLY A 437 -41.13 -4.10 17.20
N ASP A 438 -41.24 -5.30 16.63
CA ASP A 438 -40.11 -5.99 15.97
C ASP A 438 -39.99 -5.67 14.48
N ASP A 439 -41.01 -5.10 13.83
CA ASP A 439 -40.93 -4.62 12.44
C ASP A 439 -40.41 -3.17 12.37
N LEU A 440 -39.12 -3.03 12.67
CA LEU A 440 -38.43 -1.74 12.64
C LEU A 440 -38.15 -1.24 11.20
N GLY A 441 -38.52 -1.98 10.16
CA GLY A 441 -38.36 -1.54 8.76
C GLY A 441 -39.29 -0.39 8.40
N ASN A 442 -40.47 -0.33 9.03
CA ASN A 442 -41.60 0.53 8.66
C ASN A 442 -41.94 1.63 9.69
N VAL A 443 -41.07 1.88 10.68
CA VAL A 443 -41.34 2.88 11.75
C VAL A 443 -41.68 4.25 11.17
N PHE A 444 -40.90 4.66 10.18
CA PHE A 444 -41.11 5.82 9.32
C PHE A 444 -40.50 5.51 7.95
N PRO A 445 -40.93 6.18 6.87
CA PRO A 445 -40.33 5.98 5.55
C PRO A 445 -38.81 6.23 5.60
N PRO A 446 -38.00 5.46 4.86
CA PRO A 446 -36.58 5.76 4.77
C PRO A 446 -36.38 7.15 4.17
N GLY A 447 -35.65 8.00 4.87
CA GLY A 447 -35.28 9.32 4.37
C GLY A 447 -34.26 9.22 3.24
N VAL A 448 -33.95 10.38 2.67
CA VAL A 448 -32.93 10.51 1.63
C VAL A 448 -31.61 11.00 2.21
N ARG A 449 -30.51 10.74 1.51
CA ARG A 449 -29.19 11.30 1.82
C ARG A 449 -29.25 12.82 1.65
N THR A 450 -28.95 13.54 2.72
CA THR A 450 -28.92 15.01 2.71
C THR A 450 -27.65 15.58 2.07
N ALA A 451 -26.63 14.75 1.84
CA ALA A 451 -25.33 15.16 1.29
C ALA A 451 -24.75 14.06 0.40
N THR A 452 -23.82 14.45 -0.48
CA THR A 452 -22.94 13.54 -1.22
C THR A 452 -21.68 13.30 -0.40
N CYS A 453 -21.24 12.05 -0.30
CA CYS A 453 -20.05 11.67 0.47
C CYS A 453 -19.04 10.98 -0.44
N VAL A 454 -17.84 11.56 -0.57
CA VAL A 454 -16.76 11.06 -1.44
C VAL A 454 -15.51 10.78 -0.60
N ALA A 455 -14.85 9.65 -0.86
CA ALA A 455 -13.59 9.31 -0.20
C ALA A 455 -12.47 10.25 -0.68
N LEU A 456 -11.81 10.94 0.25
CA LEU A 456 -10.65 11.80 -0.07
C LEU A 456 -9.36 10.99 -0.21
N ASN A 457 -9.24 9.90 0.55
CA ASN A 457 -8.11 8.97 0.51
C ASN A 457 -8.61 7.51 0.62
N ASN A 458 -7.71 6.55 0.86
CA ASN A 458 -8.11 5.17 1.11
C ASN A 458 -8.94 5.08 2.40
N LEU A 459 -10.22 4.74 2.24
CA LEU A 459 -11.21 4.81 3.29
C LEU A 459 -11.62 3.40 3.72
N GLU A 460 -11.58 3.13 5.03
CA GLU A 460 -12.13 1.91 5.61
C GLU A 460 -13.29 2.27 6.55
N LEU A 461 -14.45 1.70 6.26
CA LEU A 461 -15.72 1.95 6.95
C LEU A 461 -16.26 0.66 7.54
N ALA A 462 -16.98 0.77 8.65
CA ALA A 462 -17.94 -0.26 9.07
C ALA A 462 -19.35 0.25 8.76
N GLN A 463 -20.16 -0.55 8.06
CA GLN A 463 -21.55 -0.25 7.74
C GLN A 463 -22.51 -1.05 8.61
N LEU A 464 -23.56 -0.41 9.09
CA LEU A 464 -24.67 -1.00 9.86
C LEU A 464 -25.96 -0.82 9.07
N SER A 465 -26.76 -1.88 8.95
CA SER A 465 -28.06 -1.81 8.26
C SER A 465 -29.02 -0.86 8.98
N ARG A 466 -29.98 -0.27 8.26
CA ARG A 466 -31.03 0.58 8.86
C ARG A 466 -31.81 -0.15 9.96
N ALA A 467 -32.17 -1.41 9.74
CA ALA A 467 -32.91 -2.20 10.71
C ALA A 467 -32.11 -2.39 12.02
N ASP A 468 -30.84 -2.77 11.90
CA ASP A 468 -29.95 -2.93 13.05
C ASP A 468 -29.66 -1.59 13.75
N PHE A 469 -29.58 -0.50 13.00
CA PHE A 469 -29.43 0.86 13.53
C PHE A 469 -30.65 1.28 14.35
N LEU A 470 -31.87 1.13 13.83
CA LEU A 470 -33.08 1.48 14.57
C LEU A 470 -33.26 0.61 15.82
N GLN A 471 -32.92 -0.68 15.73
CA GLN A 471 -32.91 -1.59 16.88
C GLN A 471 -31.87 -1.17 17.93
N MET A 472 -30.70 -0.67 17.50
CA MET A 472 -29.68 -0.11 18.39
C MET A 472 -30.21 1.11 19.15
N LEU A 473 -30.88 2.04 18.46
CA LEU A 473 -31.45 3.24 19.10
C LEU A 473 -32.57 2.89 20.08
N ARG A 474 -33.39 1.88 19.78
CA ARG A 474 -34.43 1.38 20.70
C ARG A 474 -33.82 0.77 21.97
N LYS A 475 -32.71 0.03 21.82
CA LYS A 475 -32.07 -0.71 22.91
C LYS A 475 -31.21 0.16 23.84
N PHE A 476 -30.58 1.22 23.30
CA PHE A 476 -29.60 2.02 24.02
C PHE A 476 -30.00 3.50 24.03
N ASP A 477 -30.66 3.93 25.11
CA ASP A 477 -31.19 5.28 25.27
C ASP A 477 -30.12 6.37 25.17
N LEU A 478 -28.97 6.18 25.82
CA LEU A 478 -27.88 7.16 25.83
C LEU A 478 -27.30 7.36 24.42
N LEU A 479 -27.16 6.27 23.66
CA LEU A 479 -26.68 6.34 22.28
C LEU A 479 -27.68 7.03 21.37
N ARG A 480 -28.98 6.76 21.55
CA ARG A 480 -30.06 7.43 20.82
C ARG A 480 -30.03 8.95 21.02
N GLN A 481 -29.93 9.41 22.26
CA GLN A 481 -29.82 10.85 22.57
C GLN A 481 -28.60 11.50 21.92
N ARG A 482 -27.45 10.82 21.92
CA ARG A 482 -26.21 11.33 21.31
C ARG A 482 -26.29 11.40 19.80
N VAL A 483 -26.84 10.37 19.15
CA VAL A 483 -27.07 10.39 17.70
C VAL A 483 -27.99 11.54 17.35
N VAL A 484 -29.11 11.72 18.04
CA VAL A 484 -30.04 12.85 17.81
C VAL A 484 -29.34 14.19 18.00
N ALA A 485 -28.59 14.37 19.08
CA ALA A 485 -27.85 15.61 19.35
C ALA A 485 -26.84 15.92 18.23
N GLN A 486 -26.09 14.91 17.79
CA GLN A 486 -25.09 15.06 16.72
C GLN A 486 -25.75 15.37 15.36
N SER A 487 -26.85 14.70 15.02
CA SER A 487 -27.63 14.95 13.80
C SER A 487 -28.15 16.39 13.76
N LEU A 488 -28.77 16.87 14.86
CA LEU A 488 -29.29 18.23 14.94
C LEU A 488 -28.16 19.27 14.90
N ALA A 489 -27.02 19.02 15.57
CA ALA A 489 -25.86 19.90 15.49
C ALA A 489 -25.33 20.02 14.04
N ARG A 490 -25.32 18.92 13.29
CA ARG A 490 -24.90 18.91 11.87
C ARG A 490 -25.88 19.63 10.95
N LEU A 491 -27.19 19.53 11.22
CA LEU A 491 -28.22 20.31 10.52
C LEU A 491 -28.06 21.81 10.81
N ARG A 492 -27.87 22.18 12.08
CA ARG A 492 -27.76 23.57 12.55
C ARG A 492 -26.48 24.29 12.16
N SER A 493 -25.38 23.57 11.92
CA SER A 493 -24.09 24.24 11.75
C SER A 493 -24.12 25.10 10.48
N SER A 494 -24.37 26.39 10.67
CA SER A 494 -24.21 27.45 9.68
C SER A 494 -22.73 27.67 9.40
N THR A 495 -22.44 27.97 8.14
CA THR A 495 -21.12 28.06 7.54
C THR A 495 -20.19 29.04 8.23
N VAL A 496 -18.93 28.63 8.42
CA VAL A 496 -17.79 29.55 8.35
C VAL A 496 -16.73 28.89 7.47
N GLY A 497 -16.42 29.51 6.32
CA GLY A 497 -15.15 29.32 5.62
C GLY A 497 -15.16 28.49 4.34
N HIS A 498 -16.06 28.75 3.37
CA HIS A 498 -15.99 28.10 2.04
C HIS A 498 -14.57 28.19 1.43
N ARG A 499 -13.98 29.39 1.37
CA ARG A 499 -12.64 29.55 0.77
C ARG A 499 -11.54 28.83 1.54
N ILE A 500 -11.48 28.99 2.86
CA ILE A 500 -10.39 28.42 3.67
C ILE A 500 -10.47 26.90 3.71
N LEU A 501 -11.68 26.31 3.82
CA LEU A 501 -11.86 24.86 3.77
C LEU A 501 -11.61 24.29 2.38
N ASP A 502 -12.05 24.96 1.31
CA ASP A 502 -11.74 24.52 -0.05
C ASP A 502 -10.24 24.57 -0.32
N ASP A 503 -9.54 25.63 0.10
CA ASP A 503 -8.09 25.73 0.02
C ASP A 503 -7.41 24.67 0.89
N TYR A 504 -7.93 24.38 2.08
CA TYR A 504 -7.42 23.35 2.99
C TYR A 504 -7.54 21.93 2.40
N VAL A 505 -8.69 21.61 1.81
CA VAL A 505 -8.93 20.32 1.15
C VAL A 505 -8.15 20.22 -0.16
N ALA A 506 -8.16 21.26 -1.00
CA ALA A 506 -7.42 21.30 -2.25
C ALA A 506 -5.90 21.16 -2.03
N GLN A 507 -5.39 21.75 -0.95
CA GLN A 507 -3.98 21.60 -0.56
C GLN A 507 -3.67 20.25 0.10
N GLY A 508 -4.66 19.41 0.39
CA GLY A 508 -4.45 18.15 1.10
C GLY A 508 -3.94 18.33 2.53
N LEU A 509 -4.24 19.45 3.18
CA LEU A 509 -3.75 19.73 4.55
C LEU A 509 -4.39 18.80 5.59
N TYR A 510 -5.56 18.24 5.29
CA TYR A 510 -6.22 17.22 6.13
C TYR A 510 -5.39 15.94 6.31
N GLU A 511 -4.46 15.66 5.40
CA GLU A 511 -3.53 14.55 5.56
C GLU A 511 -2.42 14.88 6.57
N GLY A 512 -2.04 16.16 6.70
CA GLY A 512 -0.85 16.58 7.45
C GLY A 512 -0.99 16.40 8.96
N GLN A 513 -0.10 15.60 9.56
CA GLN A 513 0.01 15.46 11.02
C GLN A 513 0.97 16.47 11.63
N SER A 514 1.82 17.09 10.81
CA SER A 514 2.75 18.15 11.20
C SER A 514 2.85 19.14 10.05
N ILE A 515 2.37 20.37 10.25
CA ILE A 515 2.34 21.40 9.20
C ILE A 515 3.17 22.58 9.68
N LEU A 516 4.21 22.94 8.93
CA LEU A 516 4.97 24.16 9.18
C LEU A 516 4.30 25.35 8.48
N VAL A 517 3.98 26.35 9.27
CA VAL A 517 3.33 27.58 8.81
C VAL A 517 4.26 28.76 9.09
N LEU A 518 4.46 29.61 8.09
CA LEU A 518 5.22 30.85 8.18
C LEU A 518 4.24 32.02 8.19
N ASP A 519 4.28 32.82 9.25
CA ASP A 519 3.55 34.07 9.35
C ASP A 519 4.22 35.14 8.48
N LEU A 520 3.54 35.58 7.42
CA LEU A 520 4.10 36.52 6.44
C LEU A 520 4.21 37.95 6.95
N ASP A 521 3.52 38.30 8.04
CA ASP A 521 3.63 39.62 8.66
C ASP A 521 4.96 39.74 9.42
N ASN A 522 5.44 38.63 9.98
CA ASN A 522 6.70 38.54 10.71
C ASN A 522 7.87 38.01 9.85
N PHE A 523 7.58 37.28 8.77
CA PHE A 523 8.60 36.60 7.99
C PHE A 523 9.28 37.52 6.97
N THR A 524 10.44 38.06 7.36
CA THR A 524 11.25 39.00 6.55
C THR A 524 11.91 38.39 5.30
N ARG A 525 11.84 37.06 5.11
CA ARG A 525 12.45 36.34 3.97
C ARG A 525 13.97 36.50 3.85
N CYS A 526 14.68 36.78 4.94
CA CYS A 526 16.13 36.96 5.00
C CYS A 526 17.00 35.67 4.94
N ASP A 527 16.40 34.52 4.58
CA ASP A 527 17.06 33.19 4.52
C ASP A 527 17.65 32.63 5.82
N ALA A 528 17.52 33.32 6.95
CA ALA A 528 18.05 32.86 8.23
C ALA A 528 17.48 31.50 8.67
N SER A 529 16.18 31.25 8.42
CA SER A 529 15.53 29.98 8.76
C SER A 529 16.08 28.79 7.96
N THR A 530 16.31 28.98 6.66
CA THR A 530 16.90 27.98 5.77
C THR A 530 18.34 27.65 6.18
N ARG A 531 19.15 28.69 6.44
CA ARG A 531 20.55 28.53 6.84
C ARG A 531 20.71 27.85 8.19
N GLY A 532 19.95 28.29 9.20
CA GLY A 532 19.97 27.68 10.53
C GLY A 532 19.58 26.20 10.48
N CYS A 533 18.61 25.82 9.65
CA CYS A 533 18.26 24.42 9.42
C CYS A 533 19.44 23.61 8.86
N VAL A 534 20.11 24.12 7.82
CA VAL A 534 21.29 23.46 7.23
C VAL A 534 22.43 23.35 8.23
N GLU A 535 22.71 24.40 9.01
CA GLU A 535 23.77 24.43 10.02
C GLU A 535 23.54 23.40 11.13
N GLN A 536 22.30 23.28 11.61
CA GLN A 536 21.94 22.39 12.70
C GLN A 536 21.97 20.90 12.30
N HIS A 537 21.52 20.58 11.08
CA HIS A 537 21.42 19.19 10.63
C HIS A 537 22.62 18.71 9.78
N GLY A 538 23.39 19.65 9.23
CA GLY A 538 24.61 19.39 8.47
C GLY A 538 24.40 18.53 7.21
N THR A 539 25.45 17.85 6.78
CA THR A 539 25.48 16.99 5.57
C THR A 539 25.52 15.49 5.90
N LYS A 540 25.31 15.12 7.17
CA LYS A 540 25.60 13.78 7.73
C LYS A 540 24.82 12.62 7.12
N THR A 541 23.79 12.84 6.32
CA THR A 541 23.03 11.76 5.65
C THR A 541 23.30 11.66 4.15
N HIS A 542 23.86 12.69 3.53
CA HIS A 542 23.91 12.80 2.06
C HIS A 542 25.24 13.29 1.49
N GLY A 543 26.10 13.89 2.31
CA GLY A 543 27.34 14.57 1.87
C GLY A 543 27.13 16.01 1.41
N ILE A 544 25.87 16.43 1.18
CA ILE A 544 25.48 17.76 0.68
C ILE A 544 24.56 18.46 1.70
N PRO A 545 24.63 19.79 1.87
CA PRO A 545 23.70 20.55 2.72
C PRO A 545 22.30 20.58 2.12
N ILE A 546 21.28 20.18 2.89
CA ILE A 546 19.88 20.16 2.44
C ILE A 546 19.02 20.93 3.45
N PRO A 547 18.31 21.99 3.04
CA PRO A 547 17.36 22.65 3.91
C PRO A 547 16.14 21.75 4.10
N ARG A 548 15.70 21.58 5.34
CA ARG A 548 14.50 20.77 5.66
C ARG A 548 13.20 21.58 5.64
N LEU A 549 13.27 22.78 5.08
CA LEU A 549 12.18 23.74 4.90
C LEU A 549 12.45 24.45 3.57
N LEU A 550 11.46 24.44 2.68
CA LEU A 550 11.47 25.32 1.52
C LEU A 550 10.50 26.47 1.77
N ARG A 551 10.99 27.71 1.62
CA ARG A 551 10.21 28.95 1.77
C ARG A 551 9.29 29.21 0.58
N ALA A 552 8.71 28.15 0.04
CA ALA A 552 7.76 28.14 -1.03
C ALA A 552 6.56 27.33 -0.57
N GLY A 553 5.39 27.63 -1.12
CA GLY A 553 4.15 26.96 -0.77
C GLY A 553 2.95 27.89 -0.91
N GLN A 554 1.77 27.33 -0.68
CA GLN A 554 0.53 28.06 -0.90
C GLN A 554 0.24 28.97 0.30
N ARG A 555 -0.29 30.17 0.01
CA ARG A 555 -0.68 31.13 1.03
C ARG A 555 -2.12 30.86 1.44
N LEU A 556 -2.35 30.91 2.75
CA LEU A 556 -3.65 30.92 3.39
C LEU A 556 -3.74 32.24 4.14
N ASP A 557 -4.29 33.25 3.48
CA ASP A 557 -4.32 34.63 4.00
C ASP A 557 -2.90 35.16 4.28
N HIS A 558 -2.61 35.61 5.51
CA HIS A 558 -1.29 36.08 5.96
C HIS A 558 -0.34 34.94 6.35
N PHE A 559 -0.76 33.69 6.27
CA PHE A 559 0.08 32.52 6.51
C PHE A 559 0.56 31.89 5.20
N MET A 560 1.76 31.32 5.21
CA MET A 560 2.26 30.47 4.14
C MET A 560 2.55 29.08 4.69
N VAL A 561 1.91 28.07 4.10
CA VAL A 561 2.24 26.67 4.39
C VAL A 561 3.55 26.35 3.68
N ALA A 562 4.63 26.16 4.42
CA ALA A 562 5.94 25.89 3.84
C ALA A 562 6.00 24.46 3.26
N THR A 563 6.65 24.31 2.11
CA THR A 563 6.93 23.00 1.52
C THR A 563 7.91 22.25 2.43
N SER A 564 7.34 21.29 3.15
CA SER A 564 8.00 20.44 4.13
C SER A 564 7.19 19.15 4.28
N CYS A 565 7.84 18.08 4.75
CA CYS A 565 7.20 16.80 5.02
C CYS A 565 6.07 17.00 6.04
N ARG A 566 4.85 16.66 5.62
CA ARG A 566 3.66 16.89 6.45
C ARG A 566 3.35 15.76 7.42
N SER A 567 4.20 14.73 7.48
CA SER A 567 3.95 13.49 8.22
C SER A 567 2.56 12.89 7.92
N CYS A 568 2.16 12.94 6.64
CA CYS A 568 0.80 12.66 6.14
C CYS A 568 0.19 11.40 6.74
N THR A 569 -1.09 11.39 7.06
CA THR A 569 -1.80 10.24 7.60
C THR A 569 -1.81 9.08 6.61
N ASP A 570 -2.12 9.34 5.33
CA ASP A 570 -1.85 8.42 4.22
C ASP A 570 -0.54 8.81 3.48
N PRO A 571 0.59 8.12 3.72
CA PRO A 571 1.87 8.48 3.14
C PRO A 571 2.00 7.95 1.71
N HIS A 572 1.49 8.71 0.72
CA HIS A 572 1.59 8.37 -0.72
C HIS A 572 3.04 8.08 -1.16
N CYS A 573 3.99 8.84 -0.64
CA CYS A 573 5.42 8.67 -0.93
C CYS A 573 5.99 7.29 -0.56
N MET A 574 5.40 6.60 0.43
CA MET A 574 5.85 5.26 0.84
C MET A 574 5.32 4.14 -0.07
N VAL A 575 4.38 4.46 -0.97
CA VAL A 575 3.78 3.47 -1.87
C VAL A 575 4.76 3.16 -3.00
N GLY A 576 5.05 1.88 -3.20
CA GLY A 576 5.80 1.40 -4.37
C GLY A 576 7.33 1.51 -4.25
N CYS A 577 7.89 1.84 -3.09
CA CYS A 577 9.35 1.79 -2.93
C CYS A 577 9.86 0.34 -3.09
N PRO A 578 10.65 0.02 -4.12
CA PRO A 578 10.98 -1.36 -4.45
C PRO A 578 11.96 -2.01 -3.46
N VAL A 579 12.66 -1.19 -2.66
CA VAL A 579 13.72 -1.61 -1.74
C VAL A 579 13.41 -1.27 -0.28
N ASP A 580 12.18 -0.83 0.02
CA ASP A 580 11.74 -0.43 1.37
C ASP A 580 12.69 0.58 2.05
N SER A 581 13.27 1.51 1.30
CA SER A 581 14.18 2.54 1.84
C SER A 581 13.46 3.72 2.47
N ILE A 582 12.15 3.83 2.29
CA ILE A 582 11.33 4.92 2.81
C ILE A 582 10.34 4.40 3.83
N HIS A 583 10.33 4.98 5.03
CA HIS A 583 9.45 4.56 6.11
C HIS A 583 9.21 5.67 7.13
N ARG A 584 8.35 5.44 8.13
CA ARG A 584 8.10 6.44 9.19
C ARG A 584 9.10 6.34 10.34
N GLY A 585 9.67 7.48 10.73
CA GLY A 585 10.47 7.66 11.94
C GLY A 585 9.61 7.84 13.19
N LYS A 586 10.25 7.98 14.36
CA LYS A 586 9.58 8.01 15.68
C LYS A 586 8.53 9.11 15.85
N HIS A 587 8.66 10.23 15.15
CA HIS A 587 7.72 11.35 15.17
C HIS A 587 6.79 11.32 13.95
N LEU A 588 6.64 10.14 13.31
CA LEU A 588 5.82 9.90 12.14
C LEU A 588 6.27 10.63 10.87
N GLN A 589 7.43 11.30 10.94
CA GLN A 589 8.11 11.90 9.81
C GLN A 589 8.60 10.82 8.85
N ILE A 590 8.72 11.17 7.57
CA ILE A 590 9.30 10.27 6.59
C ILE A 590 10.82 10.22 6.78
N VAL A 591 11.37 9.01 6.77
CA VAL A 591 12.80 8.71 6.85
C VAL A 591 13.18 7.94 5.59
N ILE A 592 14.24 8.38 4.92
CA ILE A 592 14.77 7.74 3.73
C ILE A 592 16.20 7.25 4.01
N GLU A 593 16.35 5.93 4.03
CA GLU A 593 17.59 5.23 4.38
C GLU A 593 18.64 5.26 3.26
N ASP A 594 19.89 4.99 3.63
CA ASP A 594 21.05 5.03 2.73
C ASP A 594 21.01 3.95 1.63
N HIS A 595 20.27 2.85 1.83
CA HIS A 595 20.04 1.85 0.79
C HIS A 595 19.00 2.27 -0.27
N CYS A 596 18.59 3.54 -0.27
CA CYS A 596 17.82 4.12 -1.36
C CYS A 596 18.61 4.06 -2.68
N ILE A 597 17.98 3.47 -3.69
CA ILE A 597 18.57 3.25 -5.02
C ILE A 597 18.37 4.41 -6.00
N GLY A 598 17.67 5.47 -5.59
CA GLY A 598 17.49 6.65 -6.44
C GLY A 598 16.38 6.58 -7.48
N CYS A 599 15.40 5.69 -7.34
CA CYS A 599 14.38 5.46 -8.38
C CYS A 599 13.41 6.62 -8.64
N GLY A 600 13.29 7.61 -7.75
CA GLY A 600 12.42 8.78 -7.95
C GLY A 600 10.95 8.59 -7.58
N LEU A 601 10.43 7.35 -7.51
CA LEU A 601 9.00 7.09 -7.27
C LEU A 601 8.41 7.82 -6.05
N CYS A 602 9.15 7.90 -4.94
CA CYS A 602 8.66 8.61 -3.76
C CYS A 602 8.58 10.13 -3.96
N ALA A 603 9.44 10.70 -4.79
CA ALA A 603 9.42 12.12 -5.15
C ALA A 603 8.22 12.44 -6.04
N GLU A 604 7.94 11.59 -7.03
CA GLU A 604 6.75 11.69 -7.90
C GLU A 604 5.46 11.48 -7.12
N ASN A 605 5.43 10.50 -6.22
CA ASN A 605 4.26 10.19 -5.39
C ASN A 605 4.00 11.22 -4.27
N CYS A 606 4.90 12.18 -4.03
CA CYS A 606 4.68 13.20 -3.03
C CYS A 606 3.86 14.36 -3.63
N PRO A 607 2.55 14.47 -3.36
CA PRO A 607 1.72 15.52 -3.96
C PRO A 607 2.11 16.93 -3.49
N TYR A 608 2.91 17.02 -2.42
CA TYR A 608 3.34 18.27 -1.82
C TYR A 608 4.77 18.66 -2.21
N GLY A 609 5.42 17.90 -3.10
CA GLY A 609 6.79 18.20 -3.57
C GLY A 609 7.81 18.29 -2.44
N SER A 610 7.63 17.52 -1.35
CA SER A 610 8.49 17.56 -0.15
C SER A 610 9.64 16.56 -0.19
N ILE A 611 9.77 15.81 -1.29
CA ILE A 611 10.83 14.83 -1.54
C ILE A 611 11.50 15.20 -2.86
N PHE A 612 12.83 15.24 -2.85
CA PHE A 612 13.68 15.65 -3.97
C PHE A 612 14.76 14.58 -4.22
N MET A 613 15.25 14.53 -5.45
CA MET A 613 16.36 13.65 -5.82
C MET A 613 17.66 14.41 -5.74
N ILE A 614 18.61 13.87 -4.98
CA ILE A 614 19.94 14.47 -4.80
C ILE A 614 21.04 13.44 -5.01
N PRO A 615 22.24 13.83 -5.44
CA PRO A 615 23.39 12.94 -5.48
C PRO A 615 23.79 12.49 -4.07
N ASN A 616 23.95 11.19 -3.87
CA ASN A 616 24.50 10.62 -2.65
C ASN A 616 26.01 10.48 -2.79
N GLU A 617 26.79 11.41 -2.22
CA GLU A 617 28.24 11.37 -2.35
C GLU A 617 28.90 10.21 -1.60
N ARG A 618 28.17 9.55 -0.69
CA ARG A 618 28.65 8.36 0.04
C ARG A 618 28.62 7.09 -0.79
N ASN A 619 27.70 7.01 -1.75
CA ASN A 619 27.56 5.86 -2.62
C ASN A 619 27.77 6.30 -4.05
N ARG A 620 29.02 6.22 -4.52
CA ARG A 620 29.40 6.69 -5.84
C ARG A 620 29.37 5.52 -6.83
N ILE A 621 28.74 5.76 -7.97
CA ILE A 621 28.65 4.81 -9.07
C ILE A 621 29.51 5.28 -10.23
N VAL A 622 30.03 4.32 -10.98
CA VAL A 622 30.75 4.57 -12.23
C VAL A 622 29.71 4.72 -13.33
N THR A 623 29.65 5.88 -13.97
CA THR A 623 28.78 6.13 -15.12
C THR A 623 29.62 6.50 -16.33
N LEU A 624 29.10 6.26 -17.53
CA LEU A 624 29.72 6.82 -18.74
C LEU A 624 29.70 8.35 -18.65
N ASP A 625 30.79 8.97 -19.09
CA ASP A 625 30.92 10.41 -19.14
C ASP A 625 30.13 10.94 -20.36
N PRO A 626 29.06 11.73 -20.16
CA PRO A 626 28.27 12.26 -21.26
C PRO A 626 29.06 13.23 -22.15
N GLU A 627 30.12 13.86 -21.63
CA GLU A 627 30.95 14.81 -22.38
C GLU A 627 32.11 14.11 -23.10
N ASN A 628 32.55 12.94 -22.61
CA ASN A 628 33.69 12.20 -23.16
C ASN A 628 33.30 10.74 -23.47
N ALA A 629 32.89 10.51 -24.72
CA ALA A 629 32.54 9.17 -25.20
C ALA A 629 33.69 8.17 -24.94
N GLY A 630 33.38 7.07 -24.24
CA GLY A 630 34.34 6.01 -23.89
C GLY A 630 35.07 6.21 -22.55
N ARG A 631 34.90 7.33 -21.86
CA ARG A 631 35.39 7.52 -20.48
C ARG A 631 34.27 7.27 -19.48
N SER A 632 34.66 6.84 -18.29
CA SER A 632 33.76 6.71 -17.15
C SER A 632 34.12 7.70 -16.06
N ARG A 633 33.11 8.25 -15.38
CA ARG A 633 33.25 9.16 -14.25
C ARG A 633 32.53 8.59 -13.03
N LEU A 634 33.07 8.86 -11.83
CA LEU A 634 32.37 8.58 -10.58
C LEU A 634 31.41 9.72 -10.28
N VAL A 635 30.12 9.40 -10.18
CA VAL A 635 29.08 10.33 -9.73
C VAL A 635 28.37 9.74 -8.52
N GLY A 636 27.86 10.60 -7.63
CA GLY A 636 27.02 10.14 -6.53
C GLY A 636 25.75 9.51 -7.07
N GLN A 637 25.42 8.30 -6.62
CA GLN A 637 24.15 7.66 -6.96
C GLN A 637 23.01 8.55 -6.48
N LEU A 638 21.99 8.77 -7.30
CA LEU A 638 20.83 9.53 -6.85
C LEU A 638 20.19 8.85 -5.63
N LYS A 639 19.76 9.65 -4.66
CA LYS A 639 19.03 9.25 -3.47
C LYS A 639 17.89 10.24 -3.26
N ALA A 640 16.74 9.73 -2.85
CA ALA A 640 15.66 10.58 -2.42
C ALA A 640 16.00 11.19 -1.04
N ALA A 641 15.75 12.48 -0.89
CA ALA A 641 15.83 13.21 0.36
C ALA A 641 14.55 13.98 0.56
N ASN A 642 14.17 14.20 1.81
CA ASN A 642 12.95 14.91 2.17
C ASN A 642 13.27 16.13 3.04
N CYS A 643 12.38 17.12 3.00
CA CYS A 643 12.39 18.21 3.96
C CYS A 643 11.67 17.77 5.25
N ASP A 644 12.35 17.15 6.22
CA ASP A 644 11.73 16.71 7.49
C ASP A 644 11.77 17.78 8.59
N LEU A 645 10.62 18.02 9.23
CA LEU A 645 10.50 18.92 10.39
C LEU A 645 11.10 18.34 11.66
#